data_AF-Q0AKZ7-F1
#
_entry.id   AF-Q0AKZ7-F1
#
_cell.length_a   1.000
_cell.length_b   1.000
_cell.length_c   1.000
_cell.angle_alpha   90.00
_cell.angle_beta   90.00
_cell.angle_gamma   90.00
#
_symmetry.space_group_name_H-M   'P 1'
#
loop_
_entity.id
_entity.type
_entity.pdbx_description
1 polymer ?
#
loop_
_entity_poly.entity_id
_entity_poly.type
_entity_poly.pdbx_seq_one_letter_code
_entity_poly.pdbx_strand_id
1 'polypeptide(L)'
;MFAVSRTRRPQMNKTIWMLWLQGRENAPAVVQRCIHSWEVNNPTWTLKLLTADTVSHYIDVTEFVDLQTQTLQAASLSDIIRIMLLHEYGGVWADATTLCNAPLDDWLPEVSGTGFFAFSLSPFPQGDRPLSSWFLAAEAGNSLVGKWAGRVHAYWQNRESSDDYFWFHHQFYELLEQDALALQAWQKVPRLSAAGPHSVQFNFGGLDQDAESVANQIDWSIPLFKLTHRIEPRHLKAGTILTHVLDRCAPDFSTWPPQTDISAVKVNCASYSLSTMNRGDHVQLIAGQSFMKRAGFVIEDLIDRDDEIGSAPGLSDDAQDVPILINGWHKHNATEWPPNRKLKPVFLGFHIRPHQCPNLLSDEAIEYYKAHEPIGCRDRFTQKLLSDRGVECFVSNCLSLSFSRRLPEPGQQTEIFVVSRDERLLDIVPRHLGPTRFINHYSETTSHEENMAETYELLHMYRQRGKLIITTLLHCALPAIAMGIPVIVLYPNNNEAAHKSDAERFSSLSRMIRVHTFDRVDEIDWRGQVVDTSKQKLELVDAFLNLKKRWNNSANSIGPIAPSSSLPVPHTNVWQERRKATTESLSKFYSDTEKWGHASQYHANWNLRADQASKFLPSGKSVFEIGMGAGAFADLVSDRCDYLGSDLSPLSPDALTLDVDKDEFPDRVFDYVVFLGVFEYLANPLSVSTKIGNSTSNIIASYCCRLRAGDAIHTRRRRGWATDFTEVEFLALFYSQGFTLTDKLEFNSTDDFTQSIFHLQRLSF
;
A
#
# COMPACT_ATOMS: atom_id res chain seq x y z
N MET A 1 -1.06 -24.82 -28.83
CA MET A 1 0.05 -23.90 -28.49
C MET A 1 -0.55 -22.78 -27.67
N PHE A 2 -0.47 -22.88 -26.34
CA PHE A 2 -1.10 -21.92 -25.43
C PHE A 2 -0.35 -20.59 -25.49
N ALA A 3 -1.02 -19.53 -25.95
CA ALA A 3 -0.54 -18.18 -25.74
C ALA A 3 -0.74 -17.87 -24.25
N VAL A 4 0.29 -18.16 -23.45
CA VAL A 4 0.44 -17.58 -22.11
C VAL A 4 0.30 -16.07 -22.31
N SER A 5 -0.74 -15.49 -21.72
CA SER A 5 -0.89 -14.05 -21.58
C SER A 5 0.46 -13.51 -21.08
N ARG A 6 1.18 -12.79 -21.94
CA ARG A 6 2.33 -11.98 -21.53
C ARG A 6 1.74 -10.91 -20.62
N THR A 7 1.63 -11.19 -19.33
CA THR A 7 1.48 -10.15 -18.33
C THR A 7 2.68 -9.23 -18.52
N ARG A 8 2.44 -8.07 -19.15
CA ARG A 8 3.43 -6.98 -19.13
C ARG A 8 3.79 -6.80 -17.66
N ARG A 9 5.07 -6.93 -17.31
CA ARG A 9 5.54 -6.54 -15.98
C ARG A 9 5.02 -5.11 -15.74
N PRO A 10 4.39 -4.82 -14.58
CA PRO A 10 4.03 -3.46 -14.25
C PRO A 10 5.25 -2.58 -14.45
N GLN A 11 5.11 -1.51 -15.21
CA GLN A 11 6.21 -0.56 -15.38
C GLN A 11 6.02 0.51 -14.31
N MET A 12 7.08 0.78 -13.54
CA MET A 12 7.06 1.84 -12.53
C MET A 12 6.54 3.14 -13.14
N ASN A 13 5.60 3.78 -12.44
CA ASN A 13 5.05 5.06 -12.85
C ASN A 13 6.17 6.12 -12.87
N LYS A 14 6.34 6.84 -13.99
CA LYS A 14 7.40 7.85 -14.16
C LYS A 14 7.05 9.19 -13.50
N THR A 15 6.71 9.15 -12.21
CA THR A 15 6.42 10.32 -11.38
C THR A 15 7.48 10.45 -10.29
N ILE A 16 8.02 11.65 -10.12
CA ILE A 16 8.94 12.01 -9.03
C ILE A 16 8.17 12.89 -8.04
N TRP A 17 8.03 12.42 -6.82
CA TRP A 17 7.42 13.12 -5.71
C TRP A 17 8.50 13.80 -4.88
N MET A 18 8.33 15.10 -4.68
CA MET A 18 9.13 15.88 -3.73
C MET A 18 8.18 16.72 -2.87
N LEU A 19 8.56 17.01 -1.64
CA LEU A 19 7.76 17.83 -0.73
C LEU A 19 8.60 18.99 -0.20
N TRP A 20 8.07 20.20 -0.35
CA TRP A 20 8.50 21.36 0.41
C TRP A 20 7.27 22.18 0.78
N LEU A 21 6.87 22.13 2.05
CA LEU A 21 5.56 22.62 2.51
C LEU A 21 5.34 24.10 2.17
N GLN A 22 6.40 24.91 2.21
CA GLN A 22 6.38 26.34 1.91
C GLN A 22 6.40 26.67 0.41
N GLY A 23 6.51 25.67 -0.47
CA GLY A 23 6.65 25.87 -1.91
C GLY A 23 8.08 26.15 -2.38
N ARG A 24 8.31 25.97 -3.69
CA ARG A 24 9.64 26.07 -4.32
C ARG A 24 10.34 27.39 -4.03
N GLU A 25 9.60 28.48 -4.12
CA GLU A 25 10.17 29.82 -4.10
C GLU A 25 10.59 30.27 -2.71
N ASN A 26 9.87 29.82 -1.69
CA ASN A 26 10.25 30.01 -0.29
C ASN A 26 11.28 28.99 0.18
N ALA A 27 11.68 28.04 -0.68
CA ALA A 27 12.71 27.07 -0.34
C ALA A 27 14.11 27.72 -0.39
N PRO A 28 15.06 27.31 0.47
CA PRO A 28 16.45 27.77 0.39
C PRO A 28 17.07 27.50 -1.00
N ALA A 29 18.02 28.34 -1.42
CA ALA A 29 18.65 28.23 -2.75
C ALA A 29 19.19 26.81 -3.05
N VAL A 30 19.79 26.13 -2.07
CA VAL A 30 20.24 24.73 -2.21
C VAL A 30 19.09 23.78 -2.56
N VAL A 31 17.93 23.94 -1.93
CA VAL A 31 16.73 23.14 -2.19
C VAL A 31 16.19 23.43 -3.58
N GLN A 32 16.13 24.69 -3.99
CA GLN A 32 15.72 25.07 -5.35
C GLN A 32 16.63 24.45 -6.42
N ARG A 33 17.95 24.46 -6.18
CA ARG A 33 18.95 23.82 -7.05
C ARG A 33 18.80 22.30 -7.08
N CYS A 34 18.52 21.66 -5.94
CA CYS A 34 18.22 20.24 -5.88
C CYS A 34 17.00 19.90 -6.76
N ILE A 35 15.88 20.61 -6.59
CA ILE A 35 14.66 20.42 -7.40
C ILE A 35 14.98 20.60 -8.90
N HIS A 36 15.71 21.67 -9.26
CA HIS A 36 16.13 21.92 -10.64
C HIS A 36 16.95 20.78 -11.24
N SER A 37 17.89 20.21 -10.47
CA SER A 37 18.69 19.08 -10.95
C SER A 37 17.84 17.87 -11.35
N TRP A 38 16.71 17.62 -10.67
CA TRP A 38 15.82 16.53 -11.03
C TRP A 38 15.08 16.80 -12.34
N GLU A 39 14.62 18.04 -12.56
CA GLU A 39 13.93 18.44 -13.80
C GLU A 39 14.85 18.32 -15.02
N VAL A 40 16.10 18.79 -14.88
CA VAL A 40 17.09 18.76 -15.96
C VAL A 40 17.53 17.33 -16.29
N ASN A 41 17.82 16.52 -15.27
CA ASN A 41 18.33 15.16 -15.48
C ASN A 41 17.23 14.14 -15.82
N ASN A 42 15.94 14.46 -15.63
CA ASN A 42 14.84 13.51 -15.84
C ASN A 42 13.72 14.08 -16.72
N PRO A 43 14.00 14.55 -17.95
CA PRO A 43 12.99 15.16 -18.82
C PRO A 43 11.87 14.21 -19.24
N THR A 44 12.07 12.89 -19.12
CA THR A 44 11.06 11.86 -19.41
C THR A 44 10.17 11.52 -18.21
N TRP A 45 10.42 12.14 -17.05
CA TRP A 45 9.67 11.95 -15.81
C TRP A 45 8.88 13.20 -15.47
N THR A 46 7.74 13.03 -14.79
CA THR A 46 6.96 14.17 -14.28
C THR A 46 7.33 14.42 -12.83
N LEU A 47 7.99 15.55 -12.56
CA LEU A 47 8.26 16.01 -11.21
C LEU A 47 7.03 16.73 -10.63
N LYS A 48 6.56 16.26 -9.48
CA LYS A 48 5.48 16.86 -8.69
C LYS A 48 6.05 17.32 -7.35
N LEU A 49 6.35 18.62 -7.28
CA LEU A 49 6.70 19.28 -6.03
C LEU A 49 5.41 19.63 -5.28
N LEU A 50 5.20 18.96 -4.16
CA LEU A 50 4.05 19.16 -3.30
C LEU A 50 4.35 20.23 -2.23
N THR A 51 3.28 20.91 -1.82
CA THR A 51 3.24 21.99 -0.83
C THR A 51 2.14 21.71 0.18
N ALA A 52 2.05 22.51 1.25
CA ALA A 52 0.97 22.36 2.22
C ALA A 52 -0.43 22.40 1.55
N ASP A 53 -0.60 23.19 0.49
CA ASP A 53 -1.88 23.36 -0.20
C ASP A 53 -2.15 22.27 -1.24
N THR A 54 -1.10 21.66 -1.81
CA THR A 54 -1.25 20.80 -2.99
C THR A 54 -1.24 19.30 -2.67
N VAL A 55 -0.84 18.89 -1.46
CA VAL A 55 -0.84 17.48 -1.04
C VAL A 55 -2.25 16.86 -1.11
N SER A 56 -3.25 17.61 -0.63
CA SER A 56 -4.65 17.17 -0.54
C SER A 56 -5.26 16.82 -1.90
N HIS A 57 -4.73 17.36 -3.01
CA HIS A 57 -5.16 17.01 -4.36
C HIS A 57 -4.92 15.54 -4.72
N TYR A 58 -3.85 14.94 -4.17
CA TYR A 58 -3.39 13.61 -4.55
C TYR A 58 -3.78 12.55 -3.53
N ILE A 59 -3.70 12.88 -2.24
CA ILE A 59 -3.99 11.96 -1.14
C ILE A 59 -4.78 12.68 -0.04
N ASP A 60 -5.62 11.93 0.67
CA ASP A 60 -6.26 12.41 1.88
C ASP A 60 -5.46 11.96 3.10
N VAL A 61 -4.61 12.85 3.61
CA VAL A 61 -3.75 12.56 4.77
C VAL A 61 -4.59 12.25 6.01
N THR A 62 -5.86 12.68 6.05
CA THR A 62 -6.76 12.38 7.18
C THR A 62 -7.16 10.92 7.29
N GLU A 63 -6.93 10.12 6.24
CA GLU A 63 -7.05 8.66 6.32
C GLU A 63 -6.04 8.04 7.31
N PHE A 64 -4.95 8.74 7.65
CA PHE A 64 -3.88 8.23 8.51
C PHE A 64 -3.76 8.94 9.86
N VAL A 65 -4.11 10.23 9.88
CA VAL A 65 -3.89 11.12 11.02
C VAL A 65 -5.05 12.08 11.18
N ASP A 66 -5.42 12.39 12.41
CA ASP A 66 -6.39 13.42 12.70
C ASP A 66 -5.68 14.77 12.90
N LEU A 67 -5.70 15.62 11.86
CA LEU A 67 -5.07 16.93 11.87
C LEU A 67 -5.74 17.93 12.85
N GLN A 68 -6.91 17.61 13.41
CA GLN A 68 -7.58 18.46 14.41
C GLN A 68 -7.05 18.21 15.82
N THR A 69 -6.66 16.96 16.13
CA THR A 69 -6.24 16.54 17.47
C THR A 69 -4.74 16.27 17.57
N GLN A 70 -4.08 15.92 16.46
CA GLN A 70 -2.66 15.58 16.42
C GLN A 70 -1.82 16.76 15.93
N THR A 71 -0.69 17.02 16.61
CA THR A 71 0.30 18.01 16.15
C THR A 71 1.48 17.29 15.51
N LEU A 72 1.52 17.31 14.18
CA LEU A 72 2.58 16.65 13.41
C LEU A 72 3.76 17.58 13.16
N GLN A 73 4.97 17.07 13.41
CA GLN A 73 6.17 17.70 12.90
C GLN A 73 6.26 17.54 11.39
N ALA A 74 6.88 18.52 10.72
CA ALA A 74 7.03 18.50 9.27
C ALA A 74 7.75 17.22 8.75
N ALA A 75 8.70 16.67 9.52
CA ALA A 75 9.39 15.43 9.19
C ALA A 75 8.43 14.22 9.20
N SER A 76 7.65 14.05 10.28
CA SER A 76 6.67 12.97 10.39
C SER A 76 5.56 13.08 9.34
N LEU A 77 5.09 14.29 9.06
CA LEU A 77 4.13 14.54 7.98
C LEU A 77 4.70 14.17 6.61
N SER A 78 5.98 14.49 6.35
CA SER A 78 6.69 14.08 5.13
C SER A 78 6.77 12.56 4.99
N ASP A 79 7.06 11.84 6.07
CA ASP A 79 7.11 10.37 6.08
C ASP A 79 5.73 9.74 5.78
N ILE A 80 4.65 10.29 6.36
CA ILE A 80 3.26 9.86 6.09
C ILE A 80 2.90 10.12 4.62
N ILE A 81 3.12 11.33 4.12
CA ILE A 81 2.83 11.71 2.73
C ILE A 81 3.60 10.82 1.76
N ARG A 82 4.89 10.58 2.04
CA ARG A 82 5.76 9.71 1.23
C ARG A 82 5.17 8.32 1.06
N ILE A 83 4.82 7.66 2.15
CA ILE A 83 4.35 6.27 2.06
C ILE A 83 2.97 6.17 1.42
N MET A 84 2.10 7.16 1.66
CA MET A 84 0.77 7.23 1.04
C MET A 84 0.87 7.40 -0.49
N LEU A 85 1.71 8.31 -0.97
CA LEU A 85 1.89 8.53 -2.42
C LEU A 85 2.47 7.30 -3.13
N LEU A 86 3.48 6.66 -2.53
CA LEU A 86 4.10 5.45 -3.11
C LEU A 86 3.12 4.26 -3.11
N HIS A 87 2.32 4.09 -2.05
CA HIS A 87 1.29 3.05 -2.01
C HIS A 87 0.22 3.28 -3.09
N GLU A 88 -0.25 4.53 -3.22
CA GLU A 88 -1.34 4.89 -4.12
C GLU A 88 -0.91 4.85 -5.60
N TYR A 89 0.20 5.53 -5.91
CA TYR A 89 0.62 5.86 -7.27
C TYR A 89 1.95 5.23 -7.70
N GLY A 90 2.73 4.70 -6.75
CA GLY A 90 4.12 4.32 -7.00
C GLY A 90 4.99 5.50 -7.43
N GLY A 91 6.02 5.20 -8.21
CA GLY A 91 7.01 6.15 -8.69
C GLY A 91 8.17 6.31 -7.72
N VAL A 92 8.76 7.50 -7.72
CA VAL A 92 9.96 7.82 -6.93
C VAL A 92 9.61 8.91 -5.93
N TRP A 93 9.94 8.69 -4.66
CA TRP A 93 10.09 9.77 -3.70
C TRP A 93 11.56 10.19 -3.64
N ALA A 94 11.81 11.50 -3.67
CA ALA A 94 13.10 12.08 -3.34
C ALA A 94 12.92 13.27 -2.39
N ASP A 95 13.65 13.27 -1.27
CA ASP A 95 13.68 14.44 -0.38
C ASP A 95 14.15 15.68 -1.16
N ALA A 96 13.54 16.84 -0.88
CA ALA A 96 13.84 18.12 -1.55
C ALA A 96 15.31 18.59 -1.44
N THR A 97 16.08 17.97 -0.55
CA THR A 97 17.52 18.23 -0.33
C THR A 97 18.42 17.19 -1.00
N THR A 98 17.89 16.37 -1.90
CA THR A 98 18.67 15.38 -2.68
C THR A 98 18.98 15.95 -4.04
N LEU A 99 20.26 16.09 -4.35
CA LEU A 99 20.75 16.56 -5.65
C LEU A 99 20.87 15.37 -6.61
N CYS A 100 20.28 15.50 -7.80
CA CYS A 100 20.33 14.51 -8.85
C CYS A 100 21.62 14.67 -9.67
N ASN A 101 22.49 13.67 -9.68
CA ASN A 101 23.74 13.65 -10.46
C ASN A 101 23.60 12.83 -11.75
N ALA A 102 22.74 11.80 -11.76
CA ALA A 102 22.49 10.96 -12.93
C ALA A 102 20.97 10.74 -13.17
N PRO A 103 20.52 10.70 -14.44
CA PRO A 103 19.15 10.36 -14.81
C PRO A 103 18.67 9.05 -14.19
N LEU A 104 17.43 8.99 -13.72
CA LEU A 104 16.82 7.78 -13.15
C LEU A 104 16.80 6.63 -14.14
N ASP A 105 16.54 6.92 -15.42
CA ASP A 105 16.46 5.90 -16.48
C ASP A 105 17.80 5.14 -16.67
N ASP A 106 18.93 5.72 -16.24
CA ASP A 106 20.27 5.14 -16.43
C ASP A 106 20.64 4.10 -15.37
N TRP A 107 20.08 4.17 -14.16
CA TRP A 107 20.52 3.32 -13.03
C TRP A 107 19.37 2.69 -12.24
N LEU A 108 18.22 3.34 -12.13
CA LEU A 108 17.10 2.84 -11.31
C LEU A 108 16.55 1.50 -11.81
N PRO A 109 16.40 1.24 -13.13
CA PRO A 109 15.87 -0.05 -13.61
C PRO A 109 16.70 -1.26 -13.16
N GLU A 110 18.01 -1.12 -12.99
CA GLU A 110 18.90 -2.21 -12.57
C GLU A 110 18.67 -2.61 -11.11
N VAL A 111 18.29 -1.65 -10.26
CA VAL A 111 18.15 -1.87 -8.82
C VAL A 111 16.70 -1.98 -8.34
N SER A 112 15.73 -1.60 -9.16
CA SER A 112 14.30 -1.64 -8.82
C SER A 112 13.55 -2.81 -9.47
N GLY A 113 14.24 -3.79 -10.05
CA GLY A 113 13.64 -4.92 -10.77
C GLY A 113 12.72 -5.84 -9.94
N THR A 114 12.70 -5.69 -8.61
CA THR A 114 11.75 -6.35 -7.69
C THR A 114 10.49 -5.53 -7.42
N GLY A 115 10.34 -4.37 -8.05
CA GLY A 115 9.23 -3.44 -7.87
C GLY A 115 9.36 -2.51 -6.66
N PHE A 116 10.48 -2.56 -5.92
CA PHE A 116 10.80 -1.64 -4.83
C PHE A 116 12.31 -1.43 -4.71
N PHE A 117 12.74 -0.22 -4.37
CA PHE A 117 14.14 0.09 -4.08
C PHE A 117 14.27 1.18 -3.01
N ALA A 118 15.30 1.05 -2.18
CA ALA A 118 15.77 2.05 -1.24
C ALA A 118 17.28 1.86 -1.01
N PHE A 119 18.02 2.92 -0.75
CA PHE A 119 19.42 2.81 -0.34
C PHE A 119 19.51 2.14 1.04
N SER A 120 20.49 1.25 1.22
CA SER A 120 20.77 0.55 2.48
C SER A 120 21.60 1.43 3.39
N LEU A 121 21.25 1.52 4.68
CA LEU A 121 22.05 2.24 5.68
C LEU A 121 22.88 1.27 6.53
N SER A 122 22.23 0.35 7.24
CA SER A 122 22.88 -0.71 8.00
C SER A 122 22.24 -2.08 7.72
N PRO A 123 23.01 -3.18 7.69
CA PRO A 123 22.48 -4.48 7.31
C PRO A 123 21.49 -5.00 8.36
N PHE A 124 20.35 -5.53 7.93
CA PHE A 124 19.42 -6.25 8.80
C PHE A 124 19.89 -7.70 9.01
N PRO A 125 19.80 -8.28 10.23
CA PRO A 125 19.27 -7.68 11.46
C PRO A 125 20.29 -6.89 12.31
N GLN A 126 21.56 -6.80 11.89
CA GLN A 126 22.66 -6.28 12.71
C GLN A 126 22.58 -4.77 12.99
N GLY A 127 21.91 -4.00 12.13
CA GLY A 127 21.71 -2.56 12.26
C GLY A 127 20.26 -2.19 12.50
N ASP A 128 20.03 -0.99 13.07
CA ASP A 128 18.71 -0.48 13.47
C ASP A 128 17.89 0.12 12.31
N ARG A 129 18.53 0.40 11.17
CA ARG A 129 17.96 1.13 10.05
C ARG A 129 18.33 0.44 8.74
N PRO A 130 17.48 -0.48 8.25
CA PRO A 130 17.80 -1.30 7.09
C PRO A 130 17.84 -0.47 5.80
N LEU A 131 17.15 0.67 5.77
CA LEU A 131 17.05 1.54 4.61
C LEU A 131 17.26 3.01 4.96
N SER A 132 17.45 3.82 3.92
CA SER A 132 17.33 5.27 3.94
C SER A 132 16.03 5.69 3.27
N SER A 133 15.20 6.47 3.96
CA SER A 133 13.88 6.88 3.48
C SER A 133 13.88 8.17 2.66
N TRP A 134 15.04 8.84 2.52
CA TRP A 134 15.18 10.07 1.73
C TRP A 134 15.07 9.82 0.21
N PHE A 135 15.20 8.58 -0.23
CA PHE A 135 14.91 8.14 -1.59
C PHE A 135 14.27 6.76 -1.56
N LEU A 136 13.07 6.64 -2.14
CA LEU A 136 12.33 5.39 -2.26
C LEU A 136 11.76 5.30 -3.67
N ALA A 137 11.81 4.12 -4.28
CA ALA A 137 11.15 3.86 -5.55
C ALA A 137 10.24 2.63 -5.42
N ALA A 138 9.03 2.70 -5.96
CA ALA A 138 8.06 1.61 -5.86
C ALA A 138 7.14 1.53 -7.08
N GLU A 139 6.77 0.31 -7.46
CA GLU A 139 5.58 0.08 -8.28
C GLU A 139 4.32 0.33 -7.45
N ALA A 140 3.27 0.85 -8.09
CA ALA A 140 1.99 1.08 -7.42
C ALA A 140 1.40 -0.25 -6.94
N GLY A 141 0.91 -0.29 -5.69
CA GLY A 141 0.41 -1.53 -5.09
C GLY A 141 1.48 -2.56 -4.74
N ASN A 142 2.77 -2.19 -4.70
CA ASN A 142 3.82 -3.07 -4.19
C ASN A 142 3.48 -3.58 -2.77
N SER A 143 3.58 -4.90 -2.56
CA SER A 143 3.11 -5.52 -1.31
C SER A 143 3.92 -5.11 -0.08
N LEU A 144 5.23 -4.88 -0.23
CA LEU A 144 6.09 -4.43 0.88
C LEU A 144 5.72 -3.01 1.29
N VAL A 145 5.50 -2.12 0.31
CA VAL A 145 5.05 -0.74 0.53
C VAL A 145 3.66 -0.71 1.16
N GLY A 146 2.71 -1.53 0.67
CA GLY A 146 1.37 -1.58 1.23
C GLY A 146 1.34 -2.06 2.70
N LYS A 147 2.14 -3.08 3.04
CA LYS A 147 2.28 -3.54 4.44
C LYS A 147 2.94 -2.47 5.32
N TRP A 148 3.95 -1.77 4.81
CA TRP A 148 4.58 -0.66 5.54
C TRP A 148 3.62 0.50 5.76
N ALA A 149 2.84 0.88 4.75
CA ALA A 149 1.76 1.86 4.87
C ALA A 149 0.73 1.46 5.94
N GLY A 150 0.34 0.18 5.98
CA GLY A 150 -0.55 -0.37 7.01
C GLY A 150 -0.01 -0.20 8.43
N ARG A 151 1.29 -0.46 8.63
CA ARG A 151 1.95 -0.21 9.92
C ARG A 151 2.01 1.26 10.28
N VAL A 152 2.31 2.13 9.33
CA VAL A 152 2.32 3.58 9.55
C VAL A 152 0.93 4.09 9.95
N HIS A 153 -0.11 3.63 9.27
CA HIS A 153 -1.50 3.90 9.64
C HIS A 153 -1.78 3.44 11.09
N ALA A 154 -1.51 2.17 11.41
CA ALA A 154 -1.71 1.62 12.75
C ALA A 154 -0.90 2.34 13.84
N TYR A 155 0.31 2.81 13.50
CA TYR A 155 1.15 3.59 14.39
C TYR A 155 0.46 4.90 14.80
N TRP A 156 -0.12 5.62 13.85
CA TRP A 156 -0.71 6.94 14.11
C TRP A 156 -2.14 6.90 14.70
N GLN A 157 -2.90 5.81 14.54
CA GLN A 157 -4.31 5.75 14.99
C GLN A 157 -4.55 6.13 16.46
N ASN A 158 -3.59 5.90 17.34
CA ASN A 158 -3.74 6.14 18.79
C ASN A 158 -2.59 6.99 19.36
N ARG A 159 -1.96 7.84 18.54
CA ARG A 159 -0.79 8.64 18.94
C ARG A 159 -0.97 10.10 18.62
N GLU A 160 -0.61 10.99 19.53
CA GLU A 160 -0.62 12.45 19.27
C GLU A 160 0.69 12.95 18.67
N SER A 161 1.79 12.18 18.85
CA SER A 161 3.13 12.50 18.37
C SER A 161 3.94 11.24 18.08
N SER A 162 5.02 11.37 17.32
CA SER A 162 5.98 10.29 17.09
C SER A 162 6.91 10.09 18.28
N ASP A 163 7.25 8.84 18.55
CA ASP A 163 8.10 8.43 19.68
C ASP A 163 9.55 8.93 19.56
N ASP A 164 10.08 8.95 18.34
CA ASP A 164 11.44 9.39 18.02
C ASP A 164 11.56 9.80 16.54
N TYR A 165 12.71 10.36 16.16
CA TYR A 165 12.96 10.84 14.79
C TYR A 165 12.94 9.74 13.72
N PHE A 166 13.35 8.52 14.06
CA PHE A 166 13.44 7.37 13.15
C PHE A 166 12.23 6.42 13.25
N TRP A 167 11.12 6.84 13.86
CA TRP A 167 9.89 6.03 13.99
C TRP A 167 9.48 5.35 12.68
N PHE A 168 9.61 6.04 11.54
CA PHE A 168 9.25 5.54 10.22
C PHE A 168 10.14 4.35 9.79
N HIS A 169 11.44 4.42 10.07
CA HIS A 169 12.39 3.33 9.85
C HIS A 169 12.13 2.15 10.80
N HIS A 170 11.79 2.44 12.06
CA HIS A 170 11.43 1.42 13.04
C HIS A 170 10.20 0.62 12.60
N GLN A 171 9.19 1.29 12.03
CA GLN A 171 8.01 0.60 11.47
C GLN A 171 8.39 -0.35 10.33
N PHE A 172 9.38 0.00 9.50
CA PHE A 172 9.89 -0.92 8.49
C PHE A 172 10.72 -2.05 9.08
N TYR A 173 11.57 -1.77 10.07
CA TYR A 173 12.36 -2.80 10.75
C TYR A 173 11.46 -3.87 11.38
N GLU A 174 10.47 -3.45 12.15
CA GLU A 174 9.51 -4.37 12.80
C GLU A 174 8.68 -5.16 11.77
N LEU A 175 8.38 -4.57 10.60
CA LEU A 175 7.75 -5.31 9.51
C LEU A 175 8.62 -6.48 9.06
N LEU A 176 9.93 -6.26 8.88
CA LEU A 176 10.85 -7.31 8.48
C LEU A 176 11.00 -8.40 9.55
N GLU A 177 10.92 -8.04 10.84
CA GLU A 177 10.95 -9.02 11.94
C GLU A 177 9.69 -9.89 12.00
N GLN A 178 8.52 -9.29 11.73
CA GLN A 178 7.22 -9.93 11.98
C GLN A 178 6.60 -10.60 10.76
N ASP A 179 7.02 -10.24 9.54
CA ASP A 179 6.41 -10.72 8.29
C ASP A 179 7.47 -11.36 7.37
N ALA A 180 7.45 -12.70 7.31
CA ALA A 180 8.40 -13.47 6.53
C ALA A 180 8.38 -13.14 5.03
N LEU A 181 7.20 -12.81 4.48
CA LEU A 181 7.07 -12.44 3.06
C LEU A 181 7.66 -11.05 2.81
N ALA A 182 7.50 -10.11 3.74
CA ALA A 182 8.13 -8.80 3.67
C ALA A 182 9.66 -8.91 3.76
N LEU A 183 10.17 -9.76 4.66
CA LEU A 183 11.61 -10.06 4.75
C LEU A 183 12.15 -10.64 3.45
N GLN A 184 11.49 -11.66 2.89
CA GLN A 184 11.88 -12.26 1.62
C GLN A 184 11.84 -11.26 0.47
N ALA A 185 10.84 -10.37 0.43
CA ALA A 185 10.75 -9.31 -0.57
C ALA A 185 11.95 -8.34 -0.43
N TRP A 186 12.24 -7.90 0.79
CA TRP A 186 13.36 -7.01 1.08
C TRP A 186 14.72 -7.64 0.74
N GLN A 187 14.93 -8.92 1.04
CA GLN A 187 16.18 -9.64 0.75
C GLN A 187 16.49 -9.71 -0.75
N LYS A 188 15.45 -9.67 -1.61
CA LYS A 188 15.62 -9.66 -3.07
C LYS A 188 15.98 -8.27 -3.62
N VAL A 189 15.79 -7.20 -2.86
CA VAL A 189 16.10 -5.84 -3.29
C VAL A 189 17.62 -5.65 -3.35
N PRO A 190 18.19 -5.26 -4.50
CA PRO A 190 19.61 -4.94 -4.64
C PRO A 190 20.08 -3.92 -3.60
N ARG A 191 21.30 -4.13 -3.06
CA ARG A 191 21.86 -3.31 -1.98
C ARG A 191 22.86 -2.30 -2.51
N LEU A 192 22.43 -1.03 -2.56
CA LEU A 192 23.34 0.10 -2.71
C LEU A 192 23.45 0.86 -1.39
N SER A 193 24.67 1.17 -0.96
CA SER A 193 24.91 1.88 0.30
C SER A 193 24.54 3.36 0.19
N ALA A 194 23.90 3.89 1.24
CA ALA A 194 23.65 5.32 1.39
C ALA A 194 24.92 6.14 1.70
N ALA A 195 26.04 5.49 2.03
CA ALA A 195 27.30 6.18 2.37
C ALA A 195 27.84 7.02 1.22
N GLY A 196 27.78 6.51 -0.01
CA GLY A 196 28.18 7.23 -1.21
C GLY A 196 27.39 8.54 -1.37
N PRO A 197 26.04 8.49 -1.45
CA PRO A 197 25.21 9.69 -1.51
C PRO A 197 25.46 10.72 -0.41
N HIS A 198 25.88 10.28 0.78
CA HIS A 198 26.19 11.15 1.91
C HIS A 198 27.64 11.69 1.94
N SER A 199 28.51 11.24 1.03
CA SER A 199 29.95 11.59 1.03
C SER A 199 30.22 13.09 0.98
N VAL A 200 29.52 13.84 0.13
CA VAL A 200 29.69 15.30 0.00
C VAL A 200 29.41 16.02 1.32
N GLN A 201 28.43 15.54 2.09
CA GLN A 201 28.05 16.15 3.35
C GLN A 201 29.01 15.83 4.51
N PHE A 202 29.58 14.62 4.56
CA PHE A 202 30.31 14.14 5.75
C PHE A 202 31.80 13.85 5.54
N ASN A 203 32.26 13.56 4.32
CA ASN A 203 33.59 12.97 4.12
C ASN A 203 34.69 13.99 3.83
N PHE A 204 34.36 15.23 3.48
CA PHE A 204 35.35 16.22 3.03
C PHE A 204 35.72 17.28 4.06
N GLY A 205 35.23 17.18 5.31
CA GLY A 205 35.56 18.15 6.37
C GLY A 205 34.71 19.42 6.37
N GLY A 206 33.60 19.44 5.63
CA GLY A 206 32.62 20.53 5.60
C GLY A 206 32.16 20.89 4.19
N LEU A 207 30.97 21.49 4.06
CA LEU A 207 30.42 21.94 2.78
C LEU A 207 31.10 23.23 2.25
N ASP A 208 31.90 23.91 3.08
CA ASP A 208 32.63 25.15 2.81
C ASP A 208 34.11 24.92 2.45
N GLN A 209 34.54 23.66 2.29
CA GLN A 209 35.91 23.32 1.91
C GLN A 209 36.20 23.74 0.47
N ASP A 210 37.47 24.08 0.21
CA ASP A 210 37.94 24.52 -1.09
C ASP A 210 37.85 23.40 -2.13
N ALA A 211 37.08 23.63 -3.21
CA ALA A 211 36.79 22.61 -4.21
C ALA A 211 38.03 22.13 -4.94
N GLU A 212 39.02 23.01 -5.20
CA GLU A 212 40.27 22.60 -5.86
C GLU A 212 41.02 21.52 -5.04
N SER A 213 40.89 21.56 -3.71
CA SER A 213 41.56 20.63 -2.82
C SER A 213 40.89 19.24 -2.70
N VAL A 214 39.57 19.15 -2.87
CA VAL A 214 38.81 17.90 -2.58
C VAL A 214 37.92 17.40 -3.70
N ALA A 215 37.65 18.17 -4.76
CA ALA A 215 36.69 17.77 -5.81
C ALA A 215 37.12 16.51 -6.59
N ASN A 216 38.43 16.26 -6.71
CA ASN A 216 38.98 15.05 -7.32
C ASN A 216 38.71 13.77 -6.50
N GLN A 217 38.28 13.90 -5.24
CA GLN A 217 37.92 12.79 -4.36
C GLN A 217 36.43 12.43 -4.46
N ILE A 218 35.61 13.24 -5.13
CA ILE A 218 34.18 12.94 -5.34
C ILE A 218 34.06 11.78 -6.33
N ASP A 219 33.39 10.72 -5.92
CA ASP A 219 32.97 9.65 -6.81
C ASP A 219 31.71 10.08 -7.59
N TRP A 220 31.92 10.51 -8.83
CA TRP A 220 30.85 10.97 -9.72
C TRP A 220 30.03 9.84 -10.34
N SER A 221 30.35 8.57 -10.08
CA SER A 221 29.48 7.44 -10.45
C SER A 221 28.25 7.31 -9.55
N ILE A 222 28.27 7.96 -8.38
CA ILE A 222 27.15 7.99 -7.45
C ILE A 222 25.99 8.77 -8.08
N PRO A 223 24.79 8.18 -8.22
CA PRO A 223 23.71 8.81 -8.98
C PRO A 223 23.07 10.01 -8.27
N LEU A 224 23.17 10.11 -6.95
CA LEU A 224 22.49 11.09 -6.12
C LEU A 224 23.41 11.58 -4.99
N PHE A 225 23.36 12.86 -4.64
CA PHE A 225 24.02 13.40 -3.46
C PHE A 225 22.99 13.93 -2.45
N LYS A 226 22.99 13.39 -1.23
CA LYS A 226 22.10 13.84 -0.17
C LYS A 226 22.73 15.03 0.56
N LEU A 227 22.09 16.19 0.46
CA LEU A 227 22.52 17.44 1.10
C LEU A 227 21.63 17.80 2.29
N THR A 228 21.79 19.02 2.80
CA THR A 228 21.01 19.61 3.89
C THR A 228 20.52 21.01 3.52
N HIS A 229 19.38 21.42 4.08
CA HIS A 229 18.89 22.80 3.96
C HIS A 229 19.49 23.73 5.03
N ARG A 230 20.20 23.18 6.03
CA ARG A 230 20.87 23.93 7.10
C ARG A 230 22.19 24.50 6.60
N ILE A 231 22.10 25.55 5.79
CA ILE A 231 23.23 26.11 5.05
C ILE A 231 23.50 27.54 5.54
N GLU A 232 24.70 27.77 6.05
CA GLU A 232 25.23 29.11 6.34
C GLU A 232 25.81 29.80 5.08
N PRO A 233 25.87 31.15 5.02
CA PRO A 233 26.38 31.89 3.87
C PRO A 233 27.78 31.48 3.40
N ARG A 234 28.66 31.04 4.31
CA ARG A 234 30.02 30.60 3.98
C ARG A 234 30.06 29.38 3.05
N HIS A 235 29.09 28.46 3.15
CA HIS A 235 29.07 27.26 2.31
C HIS A 235 28.71 27.59 0.86
N LEU A 236 28.02 28.71 0.60
CA LEU A 236 27.59 29.15 -0.73
C LEU A 236 28.61 30.09 -1.41
N LYS A 237 29.81 30.26 -0.83
CA LYS A 237 30.88 31.01 -1.49
C LYS A 237 31.33 30.28 -2.75
N ALA A 238 31.61 31.02 -3.82
CA ALA A 238 32.17 30.44 -5.03
C ALA A 238 33.49 29.72 -4.73
N GLY A 239 33.68 28.55 -5.34
CA GLY A 239 34.85 27.71 -5.12
C GLY A 239 34.74 26.75 -3.93
N THR A 240 33.63 26.74 -3.18
CA THR A 240 33.39 25.70 -2.17
C THR A 240 32.97 24.39 -2.82
N ILE A 241 33.15 23.27 -2.10
CA ILE A 241 32.70 21.95 -2.57
C ILE A 241 31.18 21.91 -2.82
N LEU A 242 30.38 22.62 -2.01
CA LEU A 242 28.94 22.73 -2.22
C LEU A 242 28.62 23.46 -3.53
N THR A 243 29.22 24.62 -3.80
CA THR A 243 28.96 25.35 -5.05
C THR A 243 29.43 24.57 -6.26
N HIS A 244 30.61 23.92 -6.18
CA HIS A 244 31.13 23.04 -7.23
C HIS A 244 30.16 21.92 -7.60
N VAL A 245 29.62 21.21 -6.60
CA VAL A 245 28.67 20.12 -6.82
C VAL A 245 27.33 20.63 -7.37
N LEU A 246 26.82 21.75 -6.85
CA LEU A 246 25.59 22.35 -7.36
C LEU A 246 25.75 22.82 -8.82
N ASP A 247 26.85 23.47 -9.17
CA ASP A 247 27.09 24.03 -10.51
C ASP A 247 27.23 22.95 -11.57
N ARG A 248 27.79 21.79 -11.20
CA ARG A 248 27.86 20.64 -12.10
C ARG A 248 26.51 19.95 -12.30
N CYS A 249 25.74 19.70 -11.24
CA CYS A 249 24.51 18.90 -11.33
C CYS A 249 23.26 19.71 -11.68
N ALA A 250 23.30 21.03 -11.49
CA ALA A 250 22.21 21.96 -11.73
C ALA A 250 22.72 23.21 -12.46
N PRO A 251 23.21 23.07 -13.71
CA PRO A 251 23.69 24.20 -14.50
C PRO A 251 22.55 25.16 -14.88
N ASP A 252 22.92 26.39 -15.24
CA ASP A 252 22.02 27.42 -15.78
C ASP A 252 20.83 27.81 -14.88
N PHE A 253 21.02 27.71 -13.56
CA PHE A 253 19.98 28.09 -12.60
C PHE A 253 19.83 29.63 -12.51
N SER A 254 18.73 30.15 -13.05
CA SER A 254 18.25 31.50 -12.74
C SER A 254 17.30 31.46 -11.54
N THR A 255 17.39 32.45 -10.64
CA THR A 255 16.42 32.62 -9.56
C THR A 255 15.02 32.84 -10.13
N TRP A 256 14.04 32.08 -9.63
CA TRP A 256 12.64 32.19 -10.04
C TRP A 256 12.03 33.50 -9.52
N PRO A 257 11.15 34.17 -10.30
CA PRO A 257 10.42 35.33 -9.80
C PRO A 257 9.49 34.91 -8.65
N PRO A 258 9.21 35.80 -7.69
CA PRO A 258 8.25 35.50 -6.63
C PRO A 258 6.83 35.31 -7.20
N GLN A 259 6.12 34.30 -6.72
CA GLN A 259 4.72 34.04 -6.91
C GLN A 259 3.95 35.10 -6.16
N THR A 260 2.90 35.60 -6.78
CA THR A 260 1.88 36.36 -6.06
C THR A 260 1.19 35.44 -5.08
N ASP A 261 1.27 35.80 -3.79
CA ASP A 261 0.49 35.20 -2.71
C ASP A 261 -0.99 35.23 -3.09
N ILE A 262 -1.56 34.07 -3.43
CA ILE A 262 -3.01 33.92 -3.58
C ILE A 262 -3.48 33.43 -2.22
N SER A 263 -4.11 34.33 -1.47
CA SER A 263 -4.72 33.98 -0.18
C SER A 263 -5.71 32.83 -0.34
N ALA A 264 -5.79 31.99 0.69
CA ALA A 264 -6.70 30.85 0.72
C ALA A 264 -8.17 31.31 0.79
N VAL A 265 -8.77 31.66 -0.35
CA VAL A 265 -10.20 31.95 -0.44
C VAL A 265 -10.92 30.63 -0.61
N LYS A 266 -11.73 30.23 0.38
CA LYS A 266 -12.69 29.14 0.21
C LYS A 266 -13.71 29.55 -0.84
N VAL A 267 -13.88 28.73 -1.87
CA VAL A 267 -14.84 28.97 -2.95
C VAL A 267 -16.01 28.00 -2.80
N ASN A 268 -17.21 28.55 -2.76
CA ASN A 268 -18.46 27.79 -2.72
C ASN A 268 -18.74 27.21 -4.11
N CYS A 269 -19.35 26.03 -4.16
CA CYS A 269 -19.69 25.34 -5.40
C CYS A 269 -21.04 24.63 -5.29
N ALA A 270 -21.65 24.40 -6.45
CA ALA A 270 -22.81 23.55 -6.59
C ALA A 270 -22.39 22.09 -6.86
N SER A 271 -23.24 21.15 -6.45
CA SER A 271 -23.13 19.72 -6.71
C SER A 271 -24.49 19.16 -7.12
N TYR A 272 -24.51 17.98 -7.74
CA TYR A 272 -25.76 17.28 -7.98
C TYR A 272 -26.41 16.77 -6.70
N SER A 273 -27.74 16.81 -6.67
CA SER A 273 -28.57 15.79 -6.02
C SER A 273 -29.07 14.78 -7.07
N LEU A 274 -29.50 13.60 -6.62
CA LEU A 274 -29.88 12.50 -7.51
C LEU A 274 -31.17 11.83 -7.03
N SER A 275 -32.23 11.96 -7.80
CA SER A 275 -33.51 11.28 -7.55
C SER A 275 -33.60 9.92 -8.25
N THR A 276 -32.75 8.95 -7.86
CA THR A 276 -32.67 7.65 -8.57
C THR A 276 -32.40 6.45 -7.65
N MET A 277 -33.02 5.29 -7.92
CA MET A 277 -32.72 4.04 -7.21
C MET A 277 -31.33 3.45 -7.53
N ASN A 278 -30.64 3.95 -8.56
CA ASN A 278 -29.35 3.40 -8.99
C ASN A 278 -28.19 3.94 -8.14
N ARG A 279 -27.69 3.13 -7.21
CA ARG A 279 -26.51 3.48 -6.39
C ARG A 279 -25.25 3.72 -7.22
N GLY A 280 -25.16 3.19 -8.45
CA GLY A 280 -24.05 3.47 -9.35
C GLY A 280 -23.94 4.94 -9.79
N ASP A 281 -25.02 5.72 -9.72
CA ASP A 281 -24.96 7.17 -9.97
C ASP A 281 -24.43 7.92 -8.73
N HIS A 282 -24.84 7.48 -7.54
CA HIS A 282 -24.34 7.97 -6.26
C HIS A 282 -22.84 7.69 -6.07
N VAL A 283 -22.33 6.53 -6.50
CA VAL A 283 -20.89 6.23 -6.51
C VAL A 283 -20.10 7.28 -7.31
N GLN A 284 -20.62 7.70 -8.47
CA GLN A 284 -19.98 8.73 -9.30
C GLN A 284 -20.02 10.10 -8.64
N LEU A 285 -21.15 10.44 -8.00
CA LEU A 285 -21.31 11.69 -7.27
C LEU A 285 -20.36 11.77 -6.07
N ILE A 286 -20.26 10.71 -5.26
CA ILE A 286 -19.32 10.63 -4.14
C ILE A 286 -17.88 10.88 -4.61
N ALA A 287 -17.47 10.26 -5.72
CA ALA A 287 -16.14 10.49 -6.30
C ALA A 287 -15.94 11.95 -6.74
N GLY A 288 -16.95 12.55 -7.39
CA GLY A 288 -16.91 13.96 -7.79
C GLY A 288 -16.84 14.93 -6.61
N GLN A 289 -17.65 14.72 -5.57
CA GLN A 289 -17.63 15.52 -4.35
C GLN A 289 -16.27 15.41 -3.64
N SER A 290 -15.65 14.23 -3.65
CA SER A 290 -14.30 14.04 -3.10
C SER A 290 -13.25 14.89 -3.82
N PHE A 291 -13.29 14.99 -5.16
CA PHE A 291 -12.40 15.90 -5.91
C PHE A 291 -12.57 17.35 -5.51
N MET A 292 -13.81 17.83 -5.47
CA MET A 292 -14.13 19.22 -5.13
C MET A 292 -13.64 19.55 -3.71
N LYS A 293 -13.96 18.70 -2.72
CA LYS A 293 -13.53 18.88 -1.33
C LYS A 293 -12.01 18.87 -1.18
N ARG A 294 -11.31 17.92 -1.82
CA ARG A 294 -9.84 17.84 -1.81
C ARG A 294 -9.17 19.05 -2.47
N ALA A 295 -9.83 19.71 -3.41
CA ALA A 295 -9.34 20.92 -4.04
C ALA A 295 -9.80 22.23 -3.36
N GLY A 296 -10.35 22.17 -2.14
CA GLY A 296 -10.67 23.36 -1.35
C GLY A 296 -12.07 23.94 -1.58
N PHE A 297 -12.96 23.23 -2.28
CA PHE A 297 -14.33 23.70 -2.47
C PHE A 297 -15.27 23.26 -1.35
N VAL A 298 -16.20 24.14 -1.00
CA VAL A 298 -17.32 23.87 -0.09
C VAL A 298 -18.57 23.68 -0.95
N ILE A 299 -19.29 22.57 -0.75
CA ILE A 299 -20.55 22.31 -1.45
C ILE A 299 -21.66 22.93 -0.62
N GLU A 300 -22.35 23.92 -1.18
CA GLU A 300 -23.48 24.61 -0.52
C GLU A 300 -24.81 24.31 -1.20
N ASP A 301 -24.82 24.32 -2.53
CA ASP A 301 -26.03 24.12 -3.32
C ASP A 301 -26.09 22.70 -3.90
N LEU A 302 -27.26 22.07 -3.75
CA LEU A 302 -27.60 20.83 -4.42
C LEU A 302 -28.65 21.10 -5.49
N ILE A 303 -28.38 20.64 -6.71
CA ILE A 303 -29.27 20.81 -7.87
C ILE A 303 -29.59 19.42 -8.41
N ASP A 304 -30.87 19.07 -8.59
CA ASP A 304 -31.20 17.78 -9.18
C ASP A 304 -30.64 17.70 -10.60
N ARG A 305 -29.83 16.65 -10.84
CA ARG A 305 -29.12 16.45 -12.11
C ARG A 305 -30.07 16.37 -13.29
N ASP A 306 -31.18 15.64 -13.14
CA ASP A 306 -32.07 15.33 -14.26
C ASP A 306 -33.16 16.40 -14.39
N ASP A 307 -33.69 16.93 -13.27
CA ASP A 307 -34.90 17.75 -13.27
C ASP A 307 -34.68 19.26 -12.98
N GLU A 308 -33.50 19.67 -12.55
CA GLU A 308 -33.26 21.06 -12.10
C GLU A 308 -31.99 21.71 -12.67
N ILE A 309 -31.18 21.01 -13.48
CA ILE A 309 -29.87 21.54 -13.91
C ILE A 309 -29.99 22.76 -14.85
N GLY A 310 -31.07 22.88 -15.60
CA GLY A 310 -31.33 24.01 -16.50
C GLY A 310 -32.00 25.18 -15.78
N SER A 311 -33.00 24.89 -14.95
CA SER A 311 -33.75 25.87 -14.16
C SER A 311 -32.98 26.39 -12.95
N ALA A 312 -32.19 25.54 -12.29
CA ALA A 312 -31.35 25.77 -11.11
C ALA A 312 -32.05 26.59 -10.00
N PRO A 313 -33.23 26.16 -9.51
CA PRO A 313 -34.08 26.94 -8.60
C PRO A 313 -33.42 27.21 -7.24
N GLY A 314 -32.44 26.40 -6.84
CA GLY A 314 -31.70 26.57 -5.59
C GLY A 314 -30.65 27.70 -5.62
N LEU A 315 -30.26 28.20 -6.80
CA LEU A 315 -29.26 29.27 -6.90
C LEU A 315 -29.90 30.64 -6.63
N SER A 316 -29.22 31.47 -5.84
CA SER A 316 -29.68 32.83 -5.57
C SER A 316 -29.77 33.68 -6.86
N ASP A 317 -30.63 34.70 -6.85
CA ASP A 317 -30.84 35.55 -8.02
C ASP A 317 -29.57 36.30 -8.44
N ASP A 318 -28.72 36.64 -7.48
CA ASP A 318 -27.43 37.32 -7.63
C ASP A 318 -26.25 36.38 -7.89
N ALA A 319 -26.44 35.05 -7.82
CA ALA A 319 -25.40 34.08 -8.08
C ALA A 319 -24.87 34.19 -9.53
N GLN A 320 -23.55 34.23 -9.67
CA GLN A 320 -22.83 34.21 -10.94
C GLN A 320 -21.60 33.33 -10.84
N ASP A 321 -21.20 32.72 -11.97
CA ASP A 321 -19.98 31.91 -12.09
C ASP A 321 -19.86 30.75 -11.08
N VAL A 322 -20.99 30.16 -10.66
CA VAL A 322 -21.02 29.10 -9.63
C VAL A 322 -20.30 27.84 -10.14
N PRO A 323 -19.17 27.44 -9.54
CA PRO A 323 -18.45 26.24 -9.94
C PRO A 323 -19.31 24.98 -9.80
N ILE A 324 -19.26 24.10 -10.80
CA ILE A 324 -19.90 22.77 -10.73
C ILE A 324 -19.11 21.73 -11.52
N LEU A 325 -18.94 20.55 -10.94
CA LEU A 325 -18.37 19.39 -11.63
C LEU A 325 -19.49 18.60 -12.30
N ILE A 326 -19.50 18.56 -13.64
CA ILE A 326 -20.47 17.82 -14.44
C ILE A 326 -19.89 16.45 -14.83
N ASN A 327 -20.54 15.40 -14.34
CA ASN A 327 -20.13 14.02 -14.54
C ASN A 327 -21.32 13.07 -14.72
N GLY A 328 -21.03 11.85 -15.17
CA GLY A 328 -22.00 10.76 -15.19
C GLY A 328 -22.98 10.80 -16.36
N TRP A 329 -24.08 10.09 -16.19
CA TRP A 329 -25.09 9.82 -17.22
C TRP A 329 -26.44 10.44 -16.80
N HIS A 330 -27.07 11.20 -17.72
CA HIS A 330 -28.35 11.90 -17.52
C HIS A 330 -29.50 11.10 -18.17
N LYS A 331 -30.61 10.93 -17.46
CA LYS A 331 -31.53 9.80 -17.74
C LYS A 331 -32.91 10.15 -18.29
N HIS A 332 -33.51 11.27 -17.91
CA HIS A 332 -34.99 11.34 -17.98
C HIS A 332 -35.57 12.64 -18.57
N ASN A 333 -35.06 13.81 -18.21
CA ASN A 333 -35.67 15.05 -18.67
C ASN A 333 -34.82 15.72 -19.75
N ALA A 334 -35.42 15.88 -20.93
CA ALA A 334 -34.75 16.49 -22.08
C ALA A 334 -34.85 18.03 -22.06
N THR A 335 -35.68 18.63 -21.19
CA THR A 335 -35.94 20.08 -21.17
C THR A 335 -34.97 20.87 -20.30
N GLU A 336 -34.22 20.21 -19.42
CA GLU A 336 -33.30 20.86 -18.48
C GLU A 336 -31.87 20.98 -19.04
N TRP A 337 -31.66 20.70 -20.32
CA TRP A 337 -30.35 20.81 -20.97
C TRP A 337 -30.39 21.86 -22.10
N PRO A 338 -29.43 22.81 -22.16
CA PRO A 338 -28.18 22.89 -21.38
C PRO A 338 -28.33 23.40 -19.93
N PRO A 339 -27.31 23.17 -19.08
CA PRO A 339 -27.29 23.70 -17.72
C PRO A 339 -27.46 25.21 -17.63
N ASN A 340 -27.98 25.70 -16.51
CA ASN A 340 -28.20 27.12 -16.24
C ASN A 340 -26.92 27.94 -16.45
N ARG A 341 -27.04 29.13 -17.04
CA ARG A 341 -25.89 30.02 -17.36
C ARG A 341 -25.16 30.56 -16.13
N LYS A 342 -25.77 30.53 -14.95
CA LYS A 342 -25.11 30.88 -13.68
C LYS A 342 -24.05 29.84 -13.28
N LEU A 343 -24.18 28.61 -13.76
CA LEU A 343 -23.24 27.53 -13.51
C LEU A 343 -22.04 27.64 -14.44
N LYS A 344 -20.84 27.48 -13.87
CA LYS A 344 -19.57 27.45 -14.58
C LYS A 344 -19.00 26.03 -14.54
N PRO A 345 -19.30 25.18 -15.53
CA PRO A 345 -18.99 23.76 -15.45
C PRO A 345 -17.53 23.42 -15.74
N VAL A 346 -17.08 22.37 -15.07
CA VAL A 346 -15.96 21.51 -15.49
C VAL A 346 -16.53 20.14 -15.80
N PHE A 347 -16.27 19.63 -17.00
CA PHE A 347 -16.74 18.31 -17.43
C PHE A 347 -15.65 17.27 -17.20
N LEU A 348 -15.96 16.24 -16.40
CA LEU A 348 -15.04 15.14 -16.17
C LEU A 348 -15.81 13.83 -15.95
N GLY A 349 -15.48 12.80 -16.72
CA GLY A 349 -16.23 11.54 -16.72
C GLY A 349 -17.66 11.69 -17.24
N PHE A 350 -17.86 12.61 -18.19
CA PHE A 350 -19.16 12.86 -18.83
C PHE A 350 -19.52 11.79 -19.87
N HIS A 351 -20.76 11.32 -19.87
CA HIS A 351 -21.23 10.31 -20.82
C HIS A 351 -22.58 10.68 -21.46
N ILE A 352 -22.65 10.56 -22.79
CA ILE A 352 -23.86 10.80 -23.56
C ILE A 352 -24.45 9.49 -24.07
N ARG A 353 -25.77 9.33 -23.93
CA ARG A 353 -26.52 8.21 -24.50
C ARG A 353 -27.68 8.73 -25.37
N PRO A 354 -27.46 8.88 -26.69
CA PRO A 354 -28.40 9.59 -27.57
C PRO A 354 -29.80 8.98 -27.62
N HIS A 355 -29.92 7.66 -27.53
CA HIS A 355 -31.21 6.97 -27.58
C HIS A 355 -32.12 7.26 -26.38
N GLN A 356 -31.56 7.72 -25.25
CA GLN A 356 -32.33 8.02 -24.04
C GLN A 356 -32.50 9.51 -23.79
N CYS A 357 -31.46 10.31 -24.05
CA CYS A 357 -31.55 11.76 -23.96
C CYS A 357 -30.93 12.40 -25.22
N PRO A 358 -31.70 12.50 -26.33
CA PRO A 358 -31.18 13.02 -27.60
C PRO A 358 -30.83 14.52 -27.53
N ASN A 359 -31.44 15.28 -26.62
CA ASN A 359 -31.21 16.73 -26.48
C ASN A 359 -29.78 17.07 -26.03
N LEU A 360 -29.04 16.12 -25.44
CA LEU A 360 -27.60 16.24 -25.18
C LEU A 360 -26.77 16.41 -26.46
N LEU A 361 -27.34 16.18 -27.65
CA LEU A 361 -26.70 16.40 -28.94
C LEU A 361 -27.44 17.43 -29.82
N SER A 362 -28.35 18.22 -29.24
CA SER A 362 -28.97 19.36 -29.92
C SER A 362 -27.94 20.43 -30.28
N ASP A 363 -28.23 21.28 -31.27
CA ASP A 363 -27.32 22.37 -31.65
C ASP A 363 -27.01 23.30 -30.46
N GLU A 364 -28.01 23.58 -29.61
CA GLU A 364 -27.84 24.35 -28.38
C GLU A 364 -26.87 23.67 -27.39
N ALA A 365 -26.98 22.35 -27.20
CA ALA A 365 -26.06 21.59 -26.36
C ALA A 365 -24.63 21.62 -26.92
N ILE A 366 -24.46 21.50 -28.23
CA ILE A 366 -23.14 21.55 -28.88
C ILE A 366 -22.48 22.91 -28.71
N GLU A 367 -23.21 24.00 -28.91
CA GLU A 367 -22.70 25.35 -28.66
C GLU A 367 -22.36 25.56 -27.18
N TYR A 368 -23.16 25.00 -26.26
CA TYR A 368 -22.83 25.00 -24.83
C TYR A 368 -21.52 24.27 -24.54
N TYR A 369 -21.25 23.11 -25.14
CA TYR A 369 -19.99 22.40 -24.93
C TYR A 369 -18.78 23.15 -25.48
N LYS A 370 -18.89 23.76 -26.67
CA LYS A 370 -17.81 24.60 -27.24
C LYS A 370 -17.46 25.76 -26.32
N ALA A 371 -18.47 26.39 -25.71
CA ALA A 371 -18.25 27.48 -24.75
C ALA A 371 -17.51 27.04 -23.48
N HIS A 372 -17.46 25.75 -23.17
CA HIS A 372 -16.89 25.19 -21.93
C HIS A 372 -15.75 24.21 -22.15
N GLU A 373 -15.22 24.13 -23.37
CA GLU A 373 -14.18 23.19 -23.76
C GLU A 373 -12.87 23.38 -22.95
N PRO A 374 -12.00 22.35 -22.89
CA PRO A 374 -12.22 20.99 -23.38
C PRO A 374 -13.12 20.13 -22.46
N ILE A 375 -13.82 19.17 -23.05
CA ILE A 375 -14.75 18.27 -22.35
C ILE A 375 -14.10 16.93 -21.98
N GLY A 376 -14.02 16.62 -20.69
CA GLY A 376 -13.55 15.33 -20.17
C GLY A 376 -14.60 14.22 -20.28
N CYS A 377 -14.48 13.40 -21.32
CA CYS A 377 -15.40 12.30 -21.64
C CYS A 377 -15.06 11.02 -20.87
N ARG A 378 -16.08 10.32 -20.35
CA ARG A 378 -15.90 9.03 -19.66
C ARG A 378 -15.38 7.93 -20.58
N ASP A 379 -15.77 7.99 -21.85
CA ASP A 379 -15.52 6.93 -22.83
C ASP A 379 -15.30 7.50 -24.23
N ARG A 380 -14.68 6.69 -25.08
CA ARG A 380 -14.38 7.04 -26.48
C ARG A 380 -15.63 7.22 -27.32
N PHE A 381 -16.72 6.58 -26.95
CA PHE A 381 -18.01 6.76 -27.62
C PHE A 381 -18.48 8.21 -27.47
N THR A 382 -18.54 8.72 -26.24
CA THR A 382 -18.90 10.12 -25.96
C THR A 382 -17.90 11.10 -26.59
N GLN A 383 -16.60 10.81 -26.49
CA GLN A 383 -15.56 11.63 -27.14
C GLN A 383 -15.80 11.74 -28.65
N LYS A 384 -16.09 10.61 -29.32
CA LYS A 384 -16.35 10.60 -30.76
C LYS A 384 -17.60 11.40 -31.12
N LEU A 385 -18.69 11.25 -30.37
CA LEU A 385 -19.93 11.99 -30.62
C LEU A 385 -19.73 13.52 -30.60
N LEU A 386 -18.91 14.01 -29.65
CA LEU A 386 -18.62 15.43 -29.48
C LEU A 386 -17.57 15.94 -30.49
N SER A 387 -16.47 15.22 -30.67
CA SER A 387 -15.42 15.60 -31.62
C SER A 387 -15.90 15.60 -33.09
N ASP A 388 -16.78 14.67 -33.48
CA ASP A 388 -17.40 14.67 -34.81
C ASP A 388 -18.26 15.94 -35.06
N ARG A 389 -18.58 16.70 -34.01
CA ARG A 389 -19.33 17.98 -34.05
C ARG A 389 -18.45 19.19 -33.73
N GLY A 390 -17.13 19.01 -33.69
CA GLY A 390 -16.16 20.09 -33.52
C GLY A 390 -15.98 20.59 -32.08
N VAL A 391 -16.32 19.79 -31.07
CA VAL A 391 -16.06 20.12 -29.65
C VAL A 391 -14.69 19.58 -29.23
N GLU A 392 -13.82 20.41 -28.65
CA GLU A 392 -12.56 19.93 -28.08
C GLU A 392 -12.83 19.00 -26.87
N CYS A 393 -12.34 17.76 -26.91
CA CYS A 393 -12.61 16.77 -25.88
C CYS A 393 -11.54 15.68 -25.77
N PHE A 394 -11.41 15.11 -24.57
CA PHE A 394 -10.45 14.05 -24.26
C PHE A 394 -11.12 12.95 -23.43
N VAL A 395 -10.52 11.75 -23.37
CA VAL A 395 -11.02 10.67 -22.50
C VAL A 395 -10.43 10.84 -21.11
N SER A 396 -11.27 11.15 -20.13
CA SER A 396 -10.90 11.24 -18.72
C SER A 396 -11.13 9.94 -17.94
N ASN A 397 -11.92 9.00 -18.49
CA ASN A 397 -12.51 7.87 -17.73
C ASN A 397 -13.52 8.34 -16.67
N CYS A 398 -14.09 7.39 -15.93
CA CYS A 398 -15.06 7.65 -14.88
C CYS A 398 -14.37 8.14 -13.60
N LEU A 399 -14.97 9.13 -12.93
CA LEU A 399 -14.48 9.66 -11.66
C LEU A 399 -14.32 8.60 -10.58
N SER A 400 -15.13 7.54 -10.58
CA SER A 400 -15.01 6.44 -9.61
C SER A 400 -13.65 5.71 -9.66
N LEU A 401 -12.82 5.95 -10.67
CA LEU A 401 -11.43 5.48 -10.63
C LEU A 401 -10.56 6.21 -9.61
N SER A 402 -11.01 7.33 -9.03
CA SER A 402 -10.23 8.13 -8.09
C SER A 402 -10.29 7.66 -6.63
N PHE A 403 -11.07 6.63 -6.31
CA PHE A 403 -11.10 6.12 -4.94
C PHE A 403 -9.72 5.61 -4.53
N SER A 404 -9.28 5.99 -3.32
CA SER A 404 -7.98 5.62 -2.77
C SER A 404 -7.80 4.09 -2.78
N ARG A 405 -6.60 3.62 -3.08
CA ARG A 405 -6.23 2.21 -2.86
C ARG A 405 -6.38 1.88 -1.38
N ARG A 406 -6.86 0.68 -1.07
CA ARG A 406 -6.98 0.22 0.32
C ARG A 406 -5.66 -0.27 0.88
N LEU A 407 -5.52 -0.23 2.20
CA LEU A 407 -4.43 -0.91 2.89
C LEU A 407 -4.69 -2.43 2.90
N PRO A 408 -3.64 -3.26 2.80
CA PRO A 408 -3.80 -4.72 2.87
C PRO A 408 -4.12 -5.16 4.30
N GLU A 409 -5.30 -5.74 4.50
CA GLU A 409 -5.77 -6.24 5.80
C GLU A 409 -6.36 -7.65 5.62
N PRO A 410 -5.53 -8.69 5.41
CA PRO A 410 -6.02 -10.02 5.01
C PRO A 410 -6.99 -10.66 6.01
N GLY A 411 -6.87 -10.34 7.31
CA GLY A 411 -7.78 -10.81 8.34
C GLY A 411 -9.19 -10.21 8.25
N GLN A 412 -9.35 -9.03 7.65
CA GLN A 412 -10.64 -8.37 7.46
C GLN A 412 -11.20 -8.59 6.04
N GLN A 413 -10.31 -8.61 5.04
CA GLN A 413 -10.65 -8.71 3.61
C GLN A 413 -10.94 -10.15 3.18
N THR A 414 -12.02 -10.71 3.73
CA THR A 414 -12.32 -12.15 3.64
C THR A 414 -13.53 -12.50 2.77
N GLU A 415 -14.38 -11.54 2.40
CA GLU A 415 -15.67 -11.78 1.76
C GLU A 415 -15.66 -11.70 0.23
N ILE A 416 -16.43 -12.60 -0.39
CA ILE A 416 -16.68 -12.57 -1.83
C ILE A 416 -18.04 -11.93 -2.08
N PHE A 417 -18.07 -10.80 -2.77
CA PHE A 417 -19.30 -10.13 -3.15
C PHE A 417 -19.68 -10.46 -4.60
N VAL A 418 -20.92 -10.87 -4.80
CA VAL A 418 -21.51 -11.08 -6.13
C VAL A 418 -22.51 -9.97 -6.36
N VAL A 419 -22.22 -9.06 -7.29
CA VAL A 419 -22.94 -7.79 -7.41
C VAL A 419 -23.58 -7.67 -8.78
N SER A 420 -24.91 -7.80 -8.84
CA SER A 420 -25.67 -7.73 -10.09
C SER A 420 -27.12 -7.33 -9.85
N ARG A 421 -27.84 -7.05 -10.94
CA ARG A 421 -29.32 -7.02 -10.95
C ARG A 421 -29.92 -8.41 -11.14
N ASP A 422 -29.11 -9.35 -11.62
CA ASP A 422 -29.54 -10.66 -12.08
C ASP A 422 -28.91 -11.74 -11.19
N GLU A 423 -29.72 -12.40 -10.39
CA GLU A 423 -29.28 -13.44 -9.47
C GLU A 423 -28.70 -14.67 -10.19
N ARG A 424 -28.99 -14.85 -11.50
CA ARG A 424 -28.37 -15.91 -12.32
C ARG A 424 -26.84 -15.83 -12.36
N LEU A 425 -26.26 -14.69 -11.99
CA LEU A 425 -24.81 -14.59 -11.80
C LEU A 425 -24.30 -15.56 -10.72
N LEU A 426 -25.10 -15.86 -9.69
CA LEU A 426 -24.73 -16.83 -8.64
C LEU A 426 -24.57 -18.24 -9.19
N ASP A 427 -25.37 -18.62 -10.19
CA ASP A 427 -25.38 -19.98 -10.75
C ASP A 427 -24.05 -20.37 -11.40
N ILE A 428 -23.29 -19.38 -11.86
CA ILE A 428 -21.98 -19.59 -12.50
C ILE A 428 -20.80 -19.47 -11.53
N VAL A 429 -21.02 -19.02 -10.28
CA VAL A 429 -19.95 -18.86 -9.29
C VAL A 429 -19.57 -20.25 -8.73
N PRO A 430 -18.31 -20.67 -8.82
CA PRO A 430 -17.90 -21.97 -8.33
C PRO A 430 -18.01 -22.10 -6.82
N ARG A 431 -18.62 -23.20 -6.35
CA ARG A 431 -18.78 -23.49 -4.93
C ARG A 431 -17.46 -23.56 -4.15
N HIS A 432 -16.35 -23.89 -4.81
CA HIS A 432 -15.03 -24.02 -4.16
C HIS A 432 -14.44 -22.67 -3.70
N LEU A 433 -15.01 -21.53 -4.14
CA LEU A 433 -14.61 -20.20 -3.67
C LEU A 433 -15.08 -19.93 -2.23
N GLY A 434 -16.03 -20.72 -1.72
CA GLY A 434 -16.63 -20.55 -0.41
C GLY A 434 -17.88 -19.66 -0.42
N PRO A 435 -18.33 -19.19 0.76
CA PRO A 435 -19.51 -18.37 0.89
C PRO A 435 -19.41 -17.04 0.12
N THR A 436 -20.48 -16.70 -0.58
CA THR A 436 -20.61 -15.44 -1.33
C THR A 436 -21.79 -14.62 -0.82
N ARG A 437 -21.69 -13.30 -0.86
CA ARG A 437 -22.78 -12.39 -0.54
C ARG A 437 -23.30 -11.70 -1.79
N PHE A 438 -24.57 -11.94 -2.14
CA PHE A 438 -25.22 -11.25 -3.25
C PHE A 438 -25.64 -9.85 -2.85
N ILE A 439 -25.42 -8.87 -3.73
CA ILE A 439 -25.79 -7.47 -3.52
C ILE A 439 -26.38 -6.88 -4.81
N ASN A 440 -27.54 -6.23 -4.68
CA ASN A 440 -28.14 -5.43 -5.73
C ASN A 440 -27.85 -3.93 -5.49
N HIS A 441 -27.42 -3.21 -6.53
CA HIS A 441 -27.15 -1.76 -6.49
C HIS A 441 -28.40 -0.90 -6.75
N TYR A 442 -29.57 -1.52 -6.88
CA TYR A 442 -30.84 -0.82 -6.97
C TYR A 442 -31.51 -0.83 -5.59
N SER A 443 -31.72 0.34 -5.02
CA SER A 443 -32.44 0.52 -3.76
C SER A 443 -33.96 0.54 -3.98
N GLU A 444 -34.70 0.58 -2.87
CA GLU A 444 -36.16 0.70 -2.86
C GLU A 444 -36.63 2.17 -2.80
N THR A 445 -35.70 3.13 -2.80
CA THR A 445 -35.94 4.57 -2.59
C THR A 445 -35.27 5.40 -3.67
N THR A 446 -35.87 6.53 -4.05
CA THR A 446 -35.24 7.55 -4.90
C THR A 446 -34.64 8.69 -4.09
N SER A 447 -34.72 8.66 -2.75
CA SER A 447 -34.18 9.70 -1.88
C SER A 447 -32.67 9.85 -2.07
N HIS A 448 -32.22 11.07 -2.34
CA HIS A 448 -30.80 11.39 -2.49
C HIS A 448 -30.02 11.08 -1.20
N GLU A 449 -30.50 11.56 -0.06
CA GLU A 449 -29.81 11.43 1.23
C GLU A 449 -29.66 9.97 1.67
N GLU A 450 -30.75 9.19 1.58
CA GLU A 450 -30.75 7.76 1.94
C GLU A 450 -29.78 6.98 1.03
N ASN A 451 -29.88 7.18 -0.29
CA ASN A 451 -29.01 6.49 -1.23
C ASN A 451 -27.54 6.92 -1.09
N MET A 452 -27.24 8.17 -0.76
CA MET A 452 -25.87 8.61 -0.48
C MET A 452 -25.30 7.88 0.74
N ALA A 453 -26.02 7.87 1.86
CA ALA A 453 -25.59 7.20 3.09
C ALA A 453 -25.35 5.70 2.87
N GLU A 454 -26.30 5.00 2.25
CA GLU A 454 -26.16 3.57 1.94
C GLU A 454 -25.01 3.30 0.96
N THR A 455 -24.78 4.19 0.00
CA THR A 455 -23.68 4.04 -0.96
C THR A 455 -22.32 4.25 -0.31
N TYR A 456 -22.20 5.16 0.66
CA TYR A 456 -20.98 5.30 1.47
C TYR A 456 -20.70 4.01 2.26
N GLU A 457 -21.70 3.47 2.95
CA GLU A 457 -21.58 2.21 3.70
C GLU A 457 -21.22 1.03 2.79
N LEU A 458 -21.82 0.98 1.60
CA LEU A 458 -21.54 -0.03 0.60
C LEU A 458 -20.08 0.01 0.11
N LEU A 459 -19.57 1.20 -0.20
CA LEU A 459 -18.17 1.40 -0.61
C LEU A 459 -17.20 1.08 0.55
N HIS A 460 -17.54 1.47 1.77
CA HIS A 460 -16.77 1.16 2.97
C HIS A 460 -16.69 -0.35 3.22
N MET A 461 -17.82 -1.05 3.13
CA MET A 461 -17.89 -2.51 3.23
C MET A 461 -17.02 -3.18 2.15
N TYR A 462 -17.10 -2.73 0.89
CA TYR A 462 -16.22 -3.26 -0.17
C TYR A 462 -14.74 -3.05 0.16
N ARG A 463 -14.37 -1.83 0.57
CA ARG A 463 -13.00 -1.47 0.94
C ARG A 463 -12.46 -2.39 2.04
N GLN A 464 -13.20 -2.54 3.14
CA GLN A 464 -12.75 -3.26 4.33
C GLN A 464 -12.82 -4.78 4.20
N ARG A 465 -13.90 -5.30 3.64
CA ARG A 465 -14.23 -6.74 3.72
C ARG A 465 -14.02 -7.50 2.42
N GLY A 466 -13.93 -6.80 1.28
CA GLY A 466 -13.91 -7.44 -0.03
C GLY A 466 -12.61 -8.22 -0.30
N LYS A 467 -12.68 -9.54 -0.31
CA LYS A 467 -11.63 -10.42 -0.87
C LYS A 467 -11.67 -10.44 -2.40
N LEU A 468 -12.87 -10.49 -2.97
CA LEU A 468 -13.14 -10.57 -4.42
C LEU A 468 -14.51 -9.97 -4.71
N ILE A 469 -14.64 -9.25 -5.82
CA ILE A 469 -15.92 -8.77 -6.34
C ILE A 469 -16.19 -9.34 -7.73
N ILE A 470 -17.30 -10.06 -7.88
CA ILE A 470 -17.79 -10.61 -9.15
C ILE A 470 -19.00 -9.79 -9.56
N THR A 471 -18.96 -9.10 -10.71
CA THR A 471 -20.02 -8.14 -11.03
C THR A 471 -20.33 -8.02 -12.52
N THR A 472 -21.58 -7.66 -12.82
CA THR A 472 -22.02 -7.18 -14.13
C THR A 472 -22.22 -5.65 -14.18
N LEU A 473 -21.85 -4.93 -13.12
CA LEU A 473 -22.12 -3.50 -12.99
C LEU A 473 -20.83 -2.67 -13.12
N LEU A 474 -20.79 -1.80 -14.14
CA LEU A 474 -19.66 -0.89 -14.37
C LEU A 474 -19.27 -0.08 -13.11
N HIS A 475 -20.26 0.49 -12.42
CA HIS A 475 -20.04 1.32 -11.23
C HIS A 475 -19.90 0.52 -9.92
N CYS A 476 -19.84 -0.82 -10.01
CA CYS A 476 -19.28 -1.67 -8.98
C CYS A 476 -17.82 -2.01 -9.31
N ALA A 477 -17.55 -2.37 -10.57
CA ALA A 477 -16.21 -2.77 -11.03
C ALA A 477 -15.17 -1.64 -10.91
N LEU A 478 -15.47 -0.44 -11.41
CA LEU A 478 -14.51 0.68 -11.43
C LEU A 478 -14.03 1.12 -10.03
N PRO A 479 -14.90 1.39 -9.04
CA PRO A 479 -14.42 1.74 -7.70
C PRO A 479 -13.69 0.57 -7.02
N ALA A 480 -14.11 -0.67 -7.25
CA ALA A 480 -13.42 -1.86 -6.73
C ALA A 480 -11.99 -1.98 -7.30
N ILE A 481 -11.85 -1.78 -8.62
CA ILE A 481 -10.55 -1.72 -9.30
C ILE A 481 -9.68 -0.61 -8.70
N ALA A 482 -10.24 0.60 -8.56
CA ALA A 482 -9.52 1.74 -7.99
C ALA A 482 -9.00 1.47 -6.57
N MET A 483 -9.82 0.83 -5.74
CA MET A 483 -9.46 0.45 -4.38
C MET A 483 -8.44 -0.70 -4.32
N GLY A 484 -8.11 -1.35 -5.45
CA GLY A 484 -7.21 -2.50 -5.50
C GLY A 484 -7.87 -3.81 -5.06
N ILE A 485 -9.19 -3.91 -5.15
CA ILE A 485 -9.94 -5.14 -4.88
C ILE A 485 -9.83 -6.06 -6.10
N PRO A 486 -9.50 -7.35 -5.93
CA PRO A 486 -9.62 -8.32 -7.01
C PRO A 486 -11.04 -8.32 -7.57
N VAL A 487 -11.16 -8.25 -8.91
CA VAL A 487 -12.45 -8.20 -9.59
C VAL A 487 -12.56 -9.22 -10.72
N ILE A 488 -13.79 -9.69 -10.95
CA ILE A 488 -14.21 -10.43 -12.15
C ILE A 488 -15.41 -9.70 -12.72
N VAL A 489 -15.32 -9.31 -13.99
CA VAL A 489 -16.37 -8.51 -14.64
C VAL A 489 -16.98 -9.31 -15.78
N LEU A 490 -18.32 -9.35 -15.81
CA LEU A 490 -19.08 -9.90 -16.93
C LEU A 490 -19.94 -8.82 -17.57
N TYR A 491 -20.21 -8.96 -18.86
CA TYR A 491 -21.32 -8.22 -19.47
C TYR A 491 -22.64 -8.67 -18.86
N PRO A 492 -23.62 -7.76 -18.65
CA PRO A 492 -24.97 -8.16 -18.28
C PRO A 492 -25.57 -9.16 -19.29
N ASN A 493 -26.36 -10.12 -18.79
CA ASN A 493 -27.03 -11.13 -19.61
C ASN A 493 -28.32 -10.55 -20.22
N ASN A 494 -28.18 -9.79 -21.31
CA ASN A 494 -29.26 -9.03 -21.94
C ASN A 494 -29.56 -9.52 -23.38
N ASN A 495 -30.54 -8.90 -24.06
CA ASN A 495 -30.77 -9.15 -25.50
C ASN A 495 -29.73 -8.43 -26.38
N GLU A 496 -29.72 -8.73 -27.69
CA GLU A 496 -28.71 -8.23 -28.64
C GLU A 496 -28.59 -6.69 -28.70
N ALA A 497 -29.71 -5.97 -28.66
CA ALA A 497 -29.72 -4.51 -28.65
C ALA A 497 -29.11 -3.92 -27.36
N ALA A 498 -29.39 -4.54 -26.21
CA ALA A 498 -28.80 -4.15 -24.93
C ALA A 498 -27.31 -4.53 -24.84
N HIS A 499 -26.88 -5.63 -25.47
CA HIS A 499 -25.46 -6.00 -25.57
C HIS A 499 -24.62 -4.95 -26.31
N LYS A 500 -25.14 -4.36 -27.40
CA LYS A 500 -24.44 -3.27 -28.10
C LYS A 500 -24.26 -2.05 -27.19
N SER A 501 -25.31 -1.69 -26.45
CA SER A 501 -25.24 -0.58 -25.50
C SER A 501 -24.31 -0.85 -24.31
N ASP A 502 -24.25 -2.10 -23.82
CA ASP A 502 -23.32 -2.49 -22.76
C ASP A 502 -21.87 -2.48 -23.26
N ALA A 503 -21.62 -2.93 -24.50
CA ALA A 503 -20.30 -2.85 -25.11
C ALA A 503 -19.79 -1.40 -25.23
N GLU A 504 -20.65 -0.46 -25.62
CA GLU A 504 -20.32 0.97 -25.67
C GLU A 504 -19.98 1.52 -24.27
N ARG A 505 -20.82 1.21 -23.27
CA ARG A 505 -20.64 1.65 -21.88
C ARG A 505 -19.38 1.07 -21.23
N PHE A 506 -19.01 -0.16 -21.56
CA PHE A 506 -17.83 -0.85 -21.03
C PHE A 506 -16.57 -0.62 -21.88
N SER A 507 -16.63 0.22 -22.91
CA SER A 507 -15.50 0.43 -23.85
C SER A 507 -14.21 0.92 -23.16
N SER A 508 -14.31 1.77 -22.14
CA SER A 508 -13.14 2.15 -21.32
C SER A 508 -12.70 1.01 -20.38
N LEU A 509 -13.66 0.34 -19.72
CA LEU A 509 -13.38 -0.73 -18.75
C LEU A 509 -12.70 -1.94 -19.41
N SER A 510 -13.20 -2.38 -20.57
CA SER A 510 -12.68 -3.53 -21.33
C SER A 510 -11.23 -3.37 -21.82
N ARG A 511 -10.69 -2.14 -21.77
CA ARG A 511 -9.27 -1.86 -22.03
C ARG A 511 -8.39 -2.00 -20.78
N MET A 512 -9.00 -1.97 -19.59
CA MET A 512 -8.30 -2.07 -18.31
C MET A 512 -8.33 -3.51 -17.77
N ILE A 513 -9.47 -4.19 -17.95
CA ILE A 513 -9.69 -5.55 -17.47
C ILE A 513 -10.44 -6.37 -18.52
N ARG A 514 -10.20 -7.68 -18.52
CA ARG A 514 -11.02 -8.60 -19.32
C ARG A 514 -12.46 -8.60 -18.82
N VAL A 515 -13.40 -8.31 -19.71
CA VAL A 515 -14.84 -8.44 -19.45
C VAL A 515 -15.33 -9.73 -20.10
N HIS A 516 -15.87 -10.62 -19.29
CA HIS A 516 -16.31 -11.95 -19.72
C HIS A 516 -17.77 -11.96 -20.16
N THR A 517 -18.18 -13.05 -20.80
CA THR A 517 -19.56 -13.31 -21.23
C THR A 517 -20.04 -14.63 -20.63
N PHE A 518 -21.35 -14.80 -20.50
CA PHE A 518 -21.95 -15.98 -19.86
C PHE A 518 -21.76 -17.28 -20.66
N ASP A 519 -21.43 -17.21 -21.95
CA ASP A 519 -21.11 -18.36 -22.81
C ASP A 519 -19.66 -18.85 -22.67
N ARG A 520 -18.79 -18.10 -21.97
CA ARG A 520 -17.34 -18.39 -21.82
C ARG A 520 -16.89 -18.41 -20.36
N VAL A 521 -17.73 -18.98 -19.49
CA VAL A 521 -17.49 -19.05 -18.04
C VAL A 521 -16.30 -19.95 -17.70
N ASP A 522 -16.05 -20.97 -18.51
CA ASP A 522 -14.91 -21.88 -18.44
C ASP A 522 -13.56 -21.17 -18.64
N GLU A 523 -13.54 -19.99 -19.25
CA GLU A 523 -12.34 -19.17 -19.44
C GLU A 523 -12.06 -18.19 -18.27
N ILE A 524 -12.89 -18.17 -17.22
CA ILE A 524 -12.75 -17.25 -16.08
C ILE A 524 -11.67 -17.72 -15.11
N ASP A 525 -10.70 -16.85 -14.82
CA ASP A 525 -9.80 -17.02 -13.68
C ASP A 525 -10.47 -16.50 -12.39
N TRP A 526 -10.96 -17.44 -11.58
CA TRP A 526 -11.72 -17.15 -10.37
C TRP A 526 -10.91 -16.55 -9.22
N ARG A 527 -9.59 -16.37 -9.38
CA ARG A 527 -8.77 -15.56 -8.46
C ARG A 527 -9.06 -14.06 -8.58
N GLY A 528 -9.65 -13.64 -9.70
CA GLY A 528 -9.87 -12.23 -10.04
C GLY A 528 -8.59 -11.51 -10.46
N GLN A 529 -8.77 -10.30 -10.99
CA GLN A 529 -7.66 -9.46 -11.45
C GLN A 529 -7.55 -8.23 -10.56
N VAL A 530 -6.33 -7.92 -10.11
CA VAL A 530 -5.98 -6.63 -9.53
C VAL A 530 -5.34 -5.80 -10.64
N VAL A 531 -5.97 -4.69 -11.00
CA VAL A 531 -5.51 -3.82 -12.08
C VAL A 531 -4.80 -2.62 -11.48
N ASP A 532 -3.62 -2.29 -12.00
CA ASP A 532 -2.98 -1.03 -11.66
C ASP A 532 -3.61 0.13 -12.44
N THR A 533 -4.26 1.03 -11.72
CA THR A 533 -4.86 2.25 -12.27
C THR A 533 -4.16 3.53 -11.81
N SER A 534 -2.96 3.43 -11.25
CA SER A 534 -2.18 4.56 -10.72
C SER A 534 -2.05 5.69 -11.74
N LYS A 535 -1.67 5.35 -12.98
CA LYS A 535 -1.55 6.30 -14.08
C LYS A 535 -2.87 6.99 -14.41
N GLN A 536 -3.95 6.22 -14.57
CA GLN A 536 -5.27 6.75 -14.89
C GLN A 536 -5.80 7.66 -13.78
N LYS A 537 -5.51 7.34 -12.51
CA LYS A 537 -5.83 8.20 -11.37
C LYS A 537 -5.10 9.54 -11.44
N LEU A 538 -3.79 9.52 -11.70
CA LEU A 538 -3.02 10.77 -11.85
C LEU A 538 -3.49 11.59 -13.04
N GLU A 539 -3.74 10.98 -14.19
CA GLU A 539 -4.28 11.67 -15.37
C GLU A 539 -5.63 12.34 -15.06
N LEU A 540 -6.48 11.68 -14.27
CA LEU A 540 -7.77 12.23 -13.83
C LEU A 540 -7.59 13.42 -12.87
N VAL A 541 -6.68 13.30 -11.89
CA VAL A 541 -6.33 14.40 -10.97
C VAL A 541 -5.76 15.59 -11.75
N ASP A 542 -4.79 15.36 -12.63
CA ASP A 542 -4.13 16.41 -13.41
C ASP A 542 -5.11 17.09 -14.37
N ALA A 543 -6.02 16.34 -15.00
CA ALA A 543 -7.08 16.88 -15.83
C ALA A 543 -8.01 17.80 -15.02
N PHE A 544 -8.44 17.36 -13.83
CA PHE A 544 -9.27 18.17 -12.94
C PHE A 544 -8.55 19.45 -12.50
N LEU A 545 -7.30 19.34 -12.04
CA LEU A 545 -6.50 20.48 -11.59
C LEU A 545 -6.24 21.48 -12.72
N ASN A 546 -6.12 21.02 -13.96
CA ASN A 546 -5.99 21.91 -15.11
C ASN A 546 -7.30 22.61 -15.45
N LEU A 547 -8.41 21.87 -15.50
CA LEU A 547 -9.73 22.41 -15.84
C LEU A 547 -10.22 23.41 -14.77
N LYS A 548 -9.98 23.13 -13.48
CA LYS A 548 -10.43 23.99 -12.37
C LYS A 548 -9.78 25.38 -12.33
N LYS A 549 -8.67 25.60 -13.07
CA LYS A 549 -8.00 26.92 -13.14
C LYS A 549 -8.96 28.04 -13.55
N ARG A 550 -10.04 27.72 -14.28
CA ARG A 550 -11.11 28.66 -14.66
C ARG A 550 -11.92 29.23 -13.49
N TRP A 551 -11.85 28.61 -12.31
CA TRP A 551 -12.60 29.00 -11.10
C TRP A 551 -11.81 29.86 -10.12
N ASN A 552 -10.52 30.15 -10.40
CA ASN A 552 -9.65 30.97 -9.56
C ASN A 552 -9.71 30.62 -8.05
N ASN A 553 -9.51 29.33 -7.71
CA ASN A 553 -9.52 28.83 -6.33
C ASN A 553 -8.16 28.24 -5.91
N SER A 554 -7.78 28.50 -4.66
CA SER A 554 -6.69 27.85 -3.93
C SER A 554 -7.13 26.51 -3.32
N ALA A 555 -6.22 25.75 -2.75
CA ALA A 555 -6.52 24.42 -2.19
C ALA A 555 -6.53 24.43 -0.66
N ASN A 556 -7.07 23.38 -0.03
CA ASN A 556 -7.03 23.26 1.42
C ASN A 556 -5.60 23.00 1.88
N SER A 557 -5.05 23.96 2.63
CA SER A 557 -3.74 23.83 3.28
C SER A 557 -3.77 22.79 4.40
N ILE A 558 -2.78 21.90 4.45
CA ILE A 558 -2.59 20.98 5.57
C ILE A 558 -1.92 21.71 6.75
N GLY A 559 -2.48 21.62 7.96
CA GLY A 559 -1.91 22.22 9.18
C GLY A 559 -2.88 22.29 10.37
N PRO A 560 -2.42 22.70 11.58
CA PRO A 560 -1.18 23.45 11.87
C PRO A 560 0.10 22.61 11.79
N ILE A 561 1.14 23.16 11.14
CA ILE A 561 2.45 22.51 10.99
C ILE A 561 3.42 23.13 12.01
N ALA A 562 4.09 22.30 12.81
CA ALA A 562 5.13 22.79 13.71
C ALA A 562 6.31 23.40 12.92
N PRO A 563 6.99 24.45 13.42
CA PRO A 563 8.08 25.11 12.70
C PRO A 563 9.16 24.12 12.24
N SER A 564 9.77 24.35 11.07
CA SER A 564 10.82 23.47 10.52
C SER A 564 12.05 23.30 11.42
N SER A 565 12.24 24.20 12.40
CA SER A 565 13.27 24.14 13.43
C SER A 565 13.00 23.12 14.54
N SER A 566 11.75 22.68 14.71
CA SER A 566 11.34 21.70 15.72
C SER A 566 11.50 20.26 15.21
N LEU A 567 12.75 19.78 15.22
CA LEU A 567 13.00 18.34 15.09
C LEU A 567 12.93 17.68 16.48
N PRO A 568 12.36 16.47 16.60
CA PRO A 568 12.47 15.70 17.82
C PRO A 568 13.94 15.32 17.99
N VAL A 569 14.44 15.34 19.22
CA VAL A 569 15.81 14.91 19.50
C VAL A 569 15.91 13.42 19.14
N PRO A 570 16.89 12.99 18.32
CA PRO A 570 17.10 11.57 18.06
C PRO A 570 17.45 10.87 19.38
N HIS A 571 16.49 10.16 19.97
CA HIS A 571 16.72 9.34 21.14
C HIS A 571 17.05 7.91 20.69
N THR A 572 18.32 7.64 20.39
CA THR A 572 18.79 6.29 20.03
C THR A 572 18.46 5.25 21.10
N ASN A 573 18.31 5.66 22.36
CA ASN A 573 18.07 4.76 23.46
C ASN A 573 16.60 4.37 23.66
N VAL A 574 15.61 5.19 23.26
CA VAL A 574 14.19 4.89 23.56
C VAL A 574 13.68 3.70 22.75
N TRP A 575 14.01 3.60 21.46
CA TRP A 575 13.66 2.43 20.66
C TRP A 575 14.41 1.19 21.11
N GLN A 576 15.71 1.30 21.41
CA GLN A 576 16.50 0.17 21.93
C GLN A 576 16.01 -0.29 23.31
N GLU A 577 15.66 0.63 24.21
CA GLU A 577 15.09 0.35 25.52
C GLU A 577 13.67 -0.19 25.41
N ARG A 578 12.84 0.27 24.47
CA ARG A 578 11.51 -0.31 24.23
C ARG A 578 11.61 -1.66 23.57
N ARG A 579 12.52 -1.87 22.62
CA ARG A 579 12.77 -3.19 22.03
C ARG A 579 13.35 -4.12 23.07
N LYS A 580 14.28 -3.66 23.91
CA LYS A 580 14.82 -4.40 25.04
C LYS A 580 13.74 -4.68 26.07
N ALA A 581 12.91 -3.71 26.45
CA ALA A 581 11.79 -3.88 27.39
C ALA A 581 10.65 -4.71 26.80
N THR A 582 10.43 -4.66 25.49
CA THR A 582 9.50 -5.55 24.79
C THR A 582 10.10 -6.94 24.79
N THR A 583 11.35 -7.11 24.36
CA THR A 583 12.11 -8.37 24.39
C THR A 583 12.32 -8.90 25.82
N GLU A 584 12.34 -8.06 26.85
CA GLU A 584 12.52 -8.40 28.28
C GLU A 584 11.18 -8.63 28.98
N SER A 585 10.13 -7.88 28.64
CA SER A 585 8.76 -8.20 29.07
C SER A 585 8.29 -9.48 28.39
N LEU A 586 8.75 -9.72 27.18
CA LEU A 586 8.60 -10.94 26.43
C LEU A 586 9.56 -12.04 26.95
N SER A 587 10.79 -11.73 27.40
CA SER A 587 11.69 -12.73 28.01
C SER A 587 11.18 -13.22 29.37
N LYS A 588 10.42 -12.40 30.10
CA LYS A 588 9.58 -12.83 31.23
C LYS A 588 8.54 -13.89 30.84
N PHE A 589 8.22 -14.05 29.55
CA PHE A 589 7.38 -15.14 29.02
C PHE A 589 8.20 -16.28 28.37
N TYR A 590 9.50 -16.10 28.06
CA TYR A 590 10.24 -16.98 27.13
C TYR A 590 11.39 -17.78 27.75
N SER A 591 11.92 -17.37 28.90
CA SER A 591 12.85 -18.20 29.69
C SER A 591 12.24 -18.54 31.05
N ASP A 592 11.00 -19.06 31.05
CA ASP A 592 10.27 -19.42 32.27
C ASP A 592 10.81 -20.72 32.88
N THR A 593 12.01 -20.64 33.45
CA THR A 593 12.70 -21.76 34.11
C THR A 593 11.91 -22.31 35.29
N GLU A 594 11.08 -21.47 35.92
CA GLU A 594 10.16 -21.88 36.99
C GLU A 594 9.05 -22.79 36.44
N LYS A 595 8.39 -22.40 35.34
CA LYS A 595 7.39 -23.26 34.69
C LYS A 595 8.01 -24.56 34.19
N TRP A 596 9.06 -24.49 33.37
CA TRP A 596 9.56 -25.69 32.69
C TRP A 596 10.37 -26.62 33.61
N GLY A 597 10.82 -26.13 34.77
CA GLY A 597 11.49 -26.92 35.82
C GLY A 597 10.56 -27.72 36.74
N HIS A 598 9.24 -27.73 36.46
CA HIS A 598 8.26 -28.47 37.25
C HIS A 598 7.52 -29.52 36.42
N ALA A 599 7.62 -30.80 36.82
CA ALA A 599 6.96 -31.93 36.15
C ALA A 599 5.43 -31.75 35.99
N SER A 600 4.79 -31.00 36.89
CA SER A 600 3.34 -30.72 36.83
C SER A 600 2.90 -29.83 35.67
N GLN A 601 3.83 -29.18 34.96
CA GLN A 601 3.54 -28.34 33.79
C GLN A 601 3.45 -29.13 32.48
N TYR A 602 3.79 -30.43 32.50
CA TYR A 602 3.72 -31.30 31.34
C TYR A 602 2.42 -32.12 31.37
N HIS A 603 1.55 -31.92 30.39
CA HIS A 603 0.25 -32.59 30.34
C HIS A 603 0.34 -34.02 29.81
N ALA A 604 -0.43 -34.94 30.38
CA ALA A 604 -0.41 -36.37 29.99
C ALA A 604 -0.71 -36.61 28.50
N ASN A 605 -1.49 -35.74 27.85
CA ASN A 605 -1.77 -35.81 26.42
C ASN A 605 -0.55 -35.49 25.53
N TRP A 606 0.51 -34.88 26.08
CA TRP A 606 1.76 -34.65 25.35
C TRP A 606 2.54 -35.95 25.12
N ASN A 607 2.33 -36.98 25.93
CA ASN A 607 2.94 -38.30 25.74
C ASN A 607 2.42 -38.98 24.47
N LEU A 608 1.15 -38.76 24.11
CA LEU A 608 0.59 -39.26 22.85
C LEU A 608 1.25 -38.58 21.63
N ARG A 609 1.60 -37.30 21.75
CA ARG A 609 2.31 -36.57 20.71
C ARG A 609 3.73 -37.10 20.53
N ALA A 610 4.42 -37.40 21.62
CA ALA A 610 5.74 -38.03 21.61
C ALA A 610 5.69 -39.42 20.97
N ASP A 611 4.69 -40.25 21.29
CA ASP A 611 4.47 -41.55 20.65
C ASP A 611 4.32 -41.43 19.13
N GLN A 612 3.47 -40.51 18.65
CA GLN A 612 3.30 -40.30 17.21
C GLN A 612 4.58 -39.78 16.54
N ALA A 613 5.28 -38.84 17.18
CA ALA A 613 6.55 -38.32 16.67
C ALA A 613 7.62 -39.43 16.56
N SER A 614 7.67 -40.35 17.53
CA SER A 614 8.68 -41.41 17.60
C SER A 614 8.63 -42.39 16.42
N LYS A 615 7.46 -42.50 15.77
CA LYS A 615 7.23 -43.37 14.60
C LYS A 615 7.91 -42.86 13.34
N PHE A 616 8.21 -41.56 13.26
CA PHE A 616 8.99 -40.98 12.17
C PHE A 616 10.50 -41.23 12.31
N LEU A 617 10.95 -41.72 13.47
CA LEU A 617 12.36 -41.89 13.80
C LEU A 617 12.81 -43.36 13.63
N PRO A 618 13.74 -43.67 12.70
CA PRO A 618 14.34 -45.00 12.58
C PRO A 618 15.29 -45.33 13.74
N SER A 619 15.47 -46.63 14.06
CA SER A 619 16.47 -47.08 15.04
C SER A 619 17.91 -46.89 14.53
N GLY A 620 18.86 -46.75 15.45
CA GLY A 620 20.30 -46.59 15.17
C GLY A 620 20.70 -45.20 14.70
N LYS A 621 19.84 -44.19 14.88
CA LYS A 621 20.09 -42.79 14.49
C LYS A 621 20.58 -41.96 15.68
N SER A 622 21.38 -40.94 15.38
CA SER A 622 21.75 -39.91 16.36
C SER A 622 20.66 -38.83 16.44
N VAL A 623 20.21 -38.52 17.65
CA VAL A 623 19.04 -37.69 17.90
C VAL A 623 19.37 -36.61 18.90
N PHE A 624 19.04 -35.37 18.54
CA PHE A 624 19.04 -34.25 19.47
C PHE A 624 17.61 -33.78 19.71
N GLU A 625 17.09 -34.03 20.91
CA GLU A 625 15.79 -33.53 21.32
C GLU A 625 15.93 -32.18 22.03
N ILE A 626 15.09 -31.23 21.62
CA ILE A 626 14.97 -29.91 22.20
C ILE A 626 13.62 -29.80 22.90
N GLY A 627 13.64 -29.40 24.17
CA GLY A 627 12.44 -29.31 25.01
C GLY A 627 11.92 -30.69 25.40
N MET A 628 12.80 -31.55 25.91
CA MET A 628 12.48 -32.93 26.26
C MET A 628 11.45 -33.05 27.40
N GLY A 629 11.30 -32.00 28.20
CA GLY A 629 10.34 -31.93 29.30
C GLY A 629 10.46 -33.08 30.29
N ALA A 630 9.35 -33.79 30.52
CA ALA A 630 9.29 -34.94 31.41
C ALA A 630 9.91 -36.24 30.84
N GLY A 631 10.50 -36.21 29.63
CA GLY A 631 11.22 -37.36 29.05
C GLY A 631 10.38 -38.33 28.23
N ALA A 632 9.12 -38.01 27.92
CA ALA A 632 8.20 -38.95 27.25
C ALA A 632 8.67 -39.42 25.88
N PHE A 633 9.38 -38.59 25.11
CA PHE A 633 9.96 -39.01 23.83
C PHE A 633 11.25 -39.81 24.06
N ALA A 634 12.10 -39.38 25.01
CA ALA A 634 13.32 -40.10 25.41
C ALA A 634 13.03 -41.56 25.80
N ASP A 635 11.97 -41.79 26.59
CA ASP A 635 11.56 -43.13 27.04
C ASP A 635 11.22 -44.09 25.88
N LEU A 636 10.84 -43.55 24.72
CA LEU A 636 10.43 -44.32 23.53
C LEU A 636 11.57 -44.60 22.55
N VAL A 637 12.71 -43.92 22.69
CA VAL A 637 13.76 -43.90 21.66
C VAL A 637 15.17 -44.11 22.21
N SER A 638 15.41 -43.87 23.49
CA SER A 638 16.75 -43.93 24.10
C SER A 638 17.37 -45.33 24.10
N ASP A 639 16.56 -46.39 24.07
CA ASP A 639 17.01 -47.78 23.97
C ASP A 639 17.46 -48.20 22.55
N ARG A 640 17.07 -47.42 21.55
CA ARG A 640 17.26 -47.74 20.12
C ARG A 640 17.98 -46.67 19.31
N CYS A 641 18.35 -45.53 19.91
CA CYS A 641 19.01 -44.40 19.24
C CYS A 641 20.15 -43.83 20.10
N ASP A 642 21.12 -43.17 19.46
CA ASP A 642 22.14 -42.36 20.15
C ASP A 642 21.50 -41.01 20.50
N TYR A 643 20.99 -40.91 21.72
CA TYR A 643 20.06 -39.86 22.13
C TYR A 643 20.71 -38.82 23.05
N LEU A 644 20.55 -37.54 22.71
CA LEU A 644 20.86 -36.40 23.55
C LEU A 644 19.60 -35.54 23.71
N GLY A 645 19.11 -35.43 24.94
CA GLY A 645 18.00 -34.54 25.30
C GLY A 645 18.51 -33.19 25.81
N SER A 646 17.75 -32.14 25.55
CA SER A 646 17.97 -30.82 26.12
C SER A 646 16.67 -30.16 26.57
N ASP A 647 16.77 -29.29 27.56
CA ASP A 647 15.66 -28.49 28.04
C ASP A 647 16.17 -27.17 28.63
N LEU A 648 15.30 -26.16 28.69
CA LEU A 648 15.60 -24.89 29.34
C LEU A 648 15.82 -25.07 30.85
N SER A 649 15.07 -25.98 31.48
CA SER A 649 15.18 -26.29 32.91
C SER A 649 15.03 -27.81 33.09
N PRO A 650 16.10 -28.59 32.87
CA PRO A 650 15.96 -30.04 32.73
C PRO A 650 15.50 -30.73 34.00
N LEU A 651 14.56 -31.68 33.84
CA LEU A 651 14.09 -32.57 34.91
C LEU A 651 14.95 -33.83 35.05
N SER A 652 15.68 -34.20 33.99
CA SER A 652 16.62 -35.32 33.98
C SER A 652 18.05 -34.80 34.19
N PRO A 653 18.87 -35.45 35.03
CA PRO A 653 20.27 -35.07 35.21
C PRO A 653 21.15 -35.33 33.97
N ASP A 654 20.71 -36.20 33.07
CA ASP A 654 21.44 -36.57 31.84
C ASP A 654 21.15 -35.65 30.66
N ALA A 655 20.29 -34.65 30.87
CA ALA A 655 19.86 -33.69 29.86
C ALA A 655 20.72 -32.43 29.84
N LEU A 656 20.94 -31.89 28.65
CA LEU A 656 21.64 -30.62 28.48
C LEU A 656 20.73 -29.45 28.86
N THR A 657 21.16 -28.63 29.81
CA THR A 657 20.54 -27.31 30.05
C THR A 657 20.82 -26.41 28.85
N LEU A 658 19.78 -25.96 28.15
CA LEU A 658 19.88 -25.20 26.92
C LEU A 658 18.75 -24.17 26.81
N ASP A 659 19.10 -22.89 26.85
CA ASP A 659 18.23 -21.82 26.38
C ASP A 659 18.40 -21.67 24.87
N VAL A 660 17.54 -22.31 24.10
CA VAL A 660 17.63 -22.35 22.63
C VAL A 660 17.59 -20.98 21.97
N ASP A 661 17.06 -19.95 22.63
CA ASP A 661 17.06 -18.59 22.10
C ASP A 661 18.43 -17.91 22.25
N LYS A 662 19.25 -18.33 23.22
CA LYS A 662 20.51 -17.66 23.60
C LYS A 662 21.76 -18.50 23.36
N ASP A 663 21.67 -19.78 23.64
CA ASP A 663 22.81 -20.68 23.70
C ASP A 663 23.13 -21.29 22.34
N GLU A 664 24.39 -21.58 22.11
CA GLU A 664 24.84 -22.33 20.93
C GLU A 664 24.48 -23.81 21.07
N PHE A 665 24.25 -24.47 19.93
CA PHE A 665 23.98 -25.90 19.92
C PHE A 665 25.28 -26.69 20.13
N PRO A 666 25.19 -27.96 20.56
CA PRO A 666 26.36 -28.84 20.64
C PRO A 666 27.14 -28.85 19.32
N ASP A 667 28.47 -28.81 19.40
CA ASP A 667 29.36 -28.87 18.23
C ASP A 667 29.42 -30.30 17.65
N ARG A 668 28.27 -30.74 17.13
CA ARG A 668 28.02 -32.06 16.57
C ARG A 668 26.81 -31.97 15.63
N VAL A 669 26.88 -32.71 14.52
CA VAL A 669 25.74 -32.91 13.61
C VAL A 669 25.00 -34.18 14.01
N PHE A 670 23.67 -34.11 14.05
CA PHE A 670 22.77 -35.21 14.38
C PHE A 670 22.01 -35.67 13.14
N ASP A 671 21.70 -36.96 13.05
CA ASP A 671 20.82 -37.48 11.99
C ASP A 671 19.43 -36.83 12.06
N TYR A 672 18.92 -36.62 13.28
CA TYR A 672 17.63 -36.00 13.56
C TYR A 672 17.74 -34.93 14.66
N VAL A 673 17.06 -33.81 14.45
CA VAL A 673 16.69 -32.88 15.52
C VAL A 673 15.18 -32.97 15.75
N VAL A 674 14.78 -33.14 17.00
CA VAL A 674 13.38 -33.32 17.41
C VAL A 674 12.97 -32.20 18.33
N PHE A 675 11.81 -31.59 18.10
CA PHE A 675 11.24 -30.62 19.04
C PHE A 675 9.72 -30.64 19.02
N LEU A 676 9.12 -30.86 20.19
CA LEU A 676 7.68 -31.09 20.29
C LEU A 676 7.05 -30.00 21.15
N GLY A 677 6.55 -28.94 20.49
CA GLY A 677 5.85 -27.84 21.18
C GLY A 677 6.79 -26.78 21.76
N VAL A 678 7.96 -26.60 21.13
CA VAL A 678 8.97 -25.63 21.55
C VAL A 678 8.77 -24.29 20.86
N PHE A 679 8.50 -24.31 19.55
CA PHE A 679 8.46 -23.10 18.71
C PHE A 679 7.35 -22.14 19.13
N GLU A 680 6.31 -22.62 19.79
CA GLU A 680 5.25 -21.81 20.38
C GLU A 680 5.79 -20.81 21.40
N TYR A 681 6.94 -21.06 22.02
CA TYR A 681 7.48 -20.29 23.14
C TYR A 681 8.73 -19.46 22.79
N LEU A 682 9.21 -19.53 21.54
CA LEU A 682 10.47 -18.91 21.13
C LEU A 682 10.36 -17.41 20.88
N ALA A 683 11.37 -16.67 21.33
CA ALA A 683 11.55 -15.25 21.03
C ALA A 683 12.11 -15.03 19.62
N ASN A 684 13.06 -15.87 19.18
CA ASN A 684 13.81 -15.73 17.93
C ASN A 684 13.71 -17.00 17.05
N PRO A 685 12.50 -17.39 16.60
CA PRO A 685 12.28 -18.66 15.88
C PRO A 685 13.12 -18.79 14.60
N LEU A 686 13.46 -17.69 13.93
CA LEU A 686 14.33 -17.71 12.74
C LEU A 686 15.78 -18.07 13.09
N SER A 687 16.34 -17.48 14.15
CA SER A 687 17.68 -17.80 14.65
C SER A 687 17.76 -19.28 15.05
N VAL A 688 16.77 -19.74 15.83
CA VAL A 688 16.68 -21.14 16.25
C VAL A 688 16.56 -22.08 15.05
N SER A 689 15.72 -21.76 14.06
CA SER A 689 15.60 -22.57 12.84
C SER A 689 16.90 -22.66 12.03
N THR A 690 17.73 -21.61 12.06
CA THR A 690 19.05 -21.60 11.42
C THR A 690 20.03 -22.51 12.17
N LYS A 691 20.05 -22.45 13.51
CA LYS A 691 20.86 -23.34 14.34
C LYS A 691 20.50 -24.81 14.13
N ILE A 692 19.20 -25.12 14.10
CA ILE A 692 18.69 -26.46 13.76
C ILE A 692 19.13 -26.86 12.35
N GLY A 693 19.01 -25.95 11.38
CA GLY A 693 19.46 -26.20 10.01
C GLY A 693 20.94 -26.56 9.93
N ASN A 694 21.80 -25.97 10.76
CA ASN A 694 23.23 -26.27 10.76
C ASN A 694 23.57 -27.59 11.46
N SER A 695 22.70 -28.11 12.33
CA SER A 695 22.99 -29.29 13.16
C SER A 695 22.37 -30.59 12.66
N THR A 696 21.55 -30.59 11.59
CA THR A 696 20.93 -31.83 11.10
C THR A 696 20.58 -31.86 9.61
N SER A 697 20.19 -33.04 9.14
CA SER A 697 19.58 -33.27 7.83
C SER A 697 18.12 -33.73 7.89
N ASN A 698 17.61 -34.07 9.08
CA ASN A 698 16.21 -34.45 9.27
C ASN A 698 15.62 -33.78 10.52
N ILE A 699 14.37 -33.32 10.43
CA ILE A 699 13.67 -32.64 11.52
C ILE A 699 12.35 -33.34 11.78
N ILE A 700 12.07 -33.65 13.05
CA ILE A 700 10.73 -34.01 13.51
C ILE A 700 10.24 -32.90 14.44
N ALA A 701 9.20 -32.19 14.02
CA ALA A 701 8.71 -31.00 14.71
C ALA A 701 7.23 -31.14 15.01
N SER A 702 6.76 -30.62 16.15
CA SER A 702 5.32 -30.34 16.32
C SER A 702 5.09 -28.85 16.53
N TYR A 703 4.04 -28.33 15.91
CA TYR A 703 3.64 -26.94 16.10
C TYR A 703 2.12 -26.75 16.03
N CYS A 704 1.59 -25.88 16.88
CA CYS A 704 0.21 -25.44 16.88
C CYS A 704 -0.02 -24.36 15.81
N CYS A 705 -0.19 -24.79 14.56
CA CYS A 705 -0.37 -23.93 13.39
C CYS A 705 -1.70 -23.19 13.44
N ARG A 706 -1.64 -21.87 13.31
CA ARG A 706 -2.84 -21.03 13.19
C ARG A 706 -3.58 -21.33 11.88
N LEU A 707 -4.90 -21.33 11.92
CA LEU A 707 -5.74 -21.61 10.75
C LEU A 707 -5.66 -20.50 9.69
N ARG A 708 -5.58 -19.22 10.09
CA ARG A 708 -5.50 -18.03 9.19
C ARG A 708 -4.70 -16.89 9.80
N ALA A 709 -4.08 -16.05 8.97
CA ALA A 709 -3.33 -14.88 9.42
C ALA A 709 -4.21 -13.86 10.16
N GLY A 710 -3.81 -13.42 11.35
CA GLY A 710 -4.55 -12.49 12.22
C GLY A 710 -5.42 -13.13 13.30
N ASP A 711 -5.78 -14.42 13.17
CA ASP A 711 -6.70 -15.07 14.12
C ASP A 711 -6.06 -15.32 15.50
N ALA A 712 -6.88 -15.17 16.54
CA ALA A 712 -6.62 -15.63 17.91
C ALA A 712 -5.29 -15.19 18.56
N ILE A 713 -4.63 -14.13 18.07
CA ILE A 713 -3.35 -13.63 18.61
C ILE A 713 -3.46 -13.40 20.12
N HIS A 714 -4.51 -12.71 20.56
CA HIS A 714 -4.75 -12.47 21.99
C HIS A 714 -4.96 -13.77 22.79
N THR A 715 -5.64 -14.77 22.23
CA THR A 715 -5.86 -16.07 22.89
C THR A 715 -4.57 -16.87 22.99
N ARG A 716 -3.69 -16.81 21.98
CA ARG A 716 -2.37 -17.45 22.00
C ARG A 716 -1.44 -16.81 23.03
N ARG A 717 -1.43 -15.48 23.12
CA ARG A 717 -0.66 -14.76 24.15
C ARG A 717 -1.16 -15.13 25.56
N ARG A 718 -2.48 -15.30 25.76
CA ARG A 718 -3.05 -15.83 27.02
C ARG A 718 -2.61 -17.26 27.36
N ARG A 719 -2.25 -18.08 26.35
CA ARG A 719 -1.66 -19.42 26.54
C ARG A 719 -0.14 -19.40 26.80
N GLY A 720 0.46 -18.20 26.83
CA GLY A 720 1.90 -18.02 26.97
C GLY A 720 2.69 -18.32 25.69
N TRP A 721 2.03 -18.38 24.52
CA TRP A 721 2.70 -18.60 23.24
C TRP A 721 3.25 -17.30 22.65
N ALA A 722 4.53 -17.32 22.30
CA ALA A 722 5.31 -16.29 21.64
C ALA A 722 5.01 -16.16 20.15
N THR A 723 4.84 -17.29 19.47
CA THR A 723 4.71 -17.34 18.01
C THR A 723 3.29 -17.73 17.59
N ASP A 724 2.89 -17.31 16.38
CA ASP A 724 1.54 -17.49 15.85
C ASP A 724 1.52 -17.85 14.36
N PHE A 725 2.50 -18.63 13.93
CA PHE A 725 2.64 -19.03 12.54
C PHE A 725 1.44 -19.85 12.07
N THR A 726 0.98 -19.56 10.86
CA THR A 726 0.27 -20.54 10.04
C THR A 726 1.21 -21.68 9.66
N GLU A 727 0.67 -22.79 9.18
CA GLU A 727 1.49 -23.91 8.70
C GLU A 727 2.50 -23.49 7.63
N VAL A 728 2.06 -22.66 6.68
CA VAL A 728 2.92 -22.14 5.61
C VAL A 728 4.06 -21.29 6.17
N GLU A 729 3.77 -20.39 7.12
CA GLU A 729 4.77 -19.54 7.76
C GLU A 729 5.76 -20.35 8.60
N PHE A 730 5.29 -21.36 9.33
CA PHE A 730 6.12 -22.25 10.14
C PHE A 730 7.07 -23.06 9.26
N LEU A 731 6.57 -23.69 8.19
CA LEU A 731 7.38 -24.47 7.26
C LEU A 731 8.39 -23.60 6.50
N ALA A 732 8.04 -22.34 6.21
CA ALA A 732 8.92 -21.40 5.53
C ALA A 732 10.24 -21.15 6.28
N LEU A 733 10.25 -21.25 7.62
CA LEU A 733 11.47 -21.15 8.42
C LEU A 733 12.50 -22.19 7.96
N PHE A 734 12.07 -23.43 7.74
CA PHE A 734 12.96 -24.53 7.37
C PHE A 734 13.17 -24.67 5.86
N TYR A 735 12.19 -24.27 5.03
CA TYR A 735 12.37 -24.19 3.58
C TYR A 735 13.51 -23.24 3.20
N SER A 736 13.68 -22.15 3.96
CA SER A 736 14.80 -21.22 3.77
C SER A 736 16.18 -21.84 4.03
N GLN A 737 16.23 -22.97 4.74
CA GLN A 737 17.44 -23.71 5.13
C GLN A 737 17.69 -24.97 4.28
N GLY A 738 16.94 -25.13 3.17
CA GLY A 738 17.07 -26.25 2.24
C GLY A 738 16.30 -27.51 2.63
N PHE A 739 15.34 -27.42 3.57
CA PHE A 739 14.48 -28.56 3.94
C PHE A 739 13.20 -28.60 3.10
N THR A 740 12.60 -29.78 3.00
CA THR A 740 11.28 -30.00 2.40
C THR A 740 10.44 -30.88 3.30
N LEU A 741 9.12 -30.65 3.29
CA LEU A 741 8.18 -31.48 4.03
C LEU A 741 8.04 -32.83 3.35
N THR A 742 8.32 -33.91 4.09
CA THR A 742 8.24 -35.29 3.59
C THR A 742 6.98 -35.99 4.07
N ASP A 743 6.65 -35.84 5.36
CA ASP A 743 5.42 -36.34 5.94
C ASP A 743 4.82 -35.34 6.93
N LYS A 744 3.51 -35.44 7.12
CA LYS A 744 2.74 -34.64 8.09
C LYS A 744 1.66 -35.50 8.73
N LEU A 745 1.51 -35.37 10.03
CA LEU A 745 0.39 -35.93 10.79
C LEU A 745 -0.34 -34.80 11.52
N GLU A 746 -1.65 -34.68 11.31
CA GLU A 746 -2.48 -33.84 12.15
C GLU A 746 -2.73 -34.55 13.49
N PHE A 747 -2.31 -33.93 14.59
CA PHE A 747 -2.38 -34.54 15.92
C PHE A 747 -3.60 -34.08 16.71
N ASN A 748 -3.93 -32.79 16.62
CA ASN A 748 -5.08 -32.20 17.30
C ASN A 748 -5.57 -30.98 16.51
N SER A 749 -6.86 -30.69 16.55
CA SER A 749 -7.41 -29.46 15.97
C SER A 749 -8.43 -28.83 16.91
N THR A 750 -8.40 -27.51 16.98
CA THR A 750 -9.40 -26.69 17.66
C THR A 750 -9.93 -25.62 16.70
N ASP A 751 -10.83 -24.77 17.17
CA ASP A 751 -11.31 -23.61 16.40
C ASP A 751 -10.21 -22.55 16.17
N ASP A 752 -9.11 -22.59 16.93
CA ASP A 752 -8.04 -21.57 16.90
C ASP A 752 -6.78 -22.03 16.15
N PHE A 753 -6.48 -23.33 16.16
CA PHE A 753 -5.25 -23.88 15.58
C PHE A 753 -5.39 -25.37 15.25
N THR A 754 -4.56 -25.82 14.32
CA THR A 754 -4.31 -27.24 14.07
C THR A 754 -2.89 -27.56 14.53
N GLN A 755 -2.76 -28.47 15.51
CA GLN A 755 -1.47 -29.00 15.92
C GLN A 755 -1.07 -30.14 15.00
N SER A 756 0.03 -29.93 14.28
CA SER A 756 0.58 -30.92 13.36
C SER A 756 1.97 -31.36 13.81
N ILE A 757 2.32 -32.60 13.46
CA ILE A 757 3.67 -33.15 13.52
C ILE A 757 4.20 -33.19 12.09
N PHE A 758 5.37 -32.63 11.88
CA PHE A 758 6.04 -32.48 10.60
C PHE A 758 7.33 -33.30 10.59
N HIS A 759 7.56 -34.02 9.49
CA HIS A 759 8.83 -34.65 9.19
C HIS A 759 9.44 -33.94 7.98
N LEU A 760 10.58 -33.26 8.19
CA LEU A 760 11.26 -32.51 7.14
C LEU A 760 12.63 -33.11 6.86
N GLN A 761 13.01 -33.16 5.59
CA GLN A 761 14.31 -33.66 5.15
C GLN A 761 15.02 -32.62 4.28
N ARG A 762 16.33 -32.49 4.49
CA ARG A 762 17.19 -31.62 3.68
C ARG A 762 17.32 -32.18 2.26
N LEU A 763 17.13 -31.32 1.26
CA LEU A 763 17.36 -31.67 -0.13
C LEU A 763 18.84 -31.99 -0.35
N SER A 764 19.12 -33.18 -0.89
CA SER A 764 20.44 -33.50 -1.44
C SER A 764 20.59 -32.74 -2.76
N PHE A 765 21.55 -31.82 -2.84
CA PHE A 765 21.96 -31.23 -4.12
C PHE A 765 22.99 -32.13 -4.81
#